data_AF-A0A364N9V2-F1
#
_entry.id   AF-A0A364N9V2-F1
#
_cell.length_a   1.000
_cell.length_b   1.000
_cell.length_c   1.000
_cell.angle_alpha   90.00
_cell.angle_beta   90.00
_cell.angle_gamma   90.00
#
_symmetry.space_group_name_H-M   'P 1'
#
loop_
_entity.id
_entity.type
_entity.pdbx_description
1 polymer ?
#
loop_
_entity_poly.entity_id
_entity_poly.type
_entity_poly.pdbx_seq_one_letter_code
_entity_poly.pdbx_strand_id
1 'polypeptide(L)'
;MARYLSVAAALAATGACAFTPELLLSTVRRGAADPSPDGSVALFSYSQYSFEEHGSAGSGMNLIDLTTGEITESGLNASEVNEVAWIPGSKTGIIYINGTNEEIPGGVTLWVGDIKSPHMNTMVASLDAPYSGLKVANTSTGDMHFLVNCMAYPNGTAVNPETEVQPLTTARYYSDIYVRHWDTWLTKNRYQLFAGTLSANNSYALSGAGMRNLQSGIDFTTTQPETPIQPFGDSSDYDISPDGSMYAFVSKAPQLNKANYTASYTYVGAFASDAAPVAFNGPDSEAYEAGHQGASGQPSFSTDSCKLAYVQQDEDYYESDRWILYTVDVAVEGSGVAVSNWKSLSAGFDRWVQGPLTWAHDDSSIYVTADDYARVKIYNFPIDADESFVPEPMTSNTSVSTFALLPDGSLFVAATAIWTPSEWYILADGNKNTLFDASQVDPNLAGLGSHTVSEFFFNGSNPELQQQLQAWIVKPTFYQENVTYPLAFYIHGGPQGNWGNSWSNRWNPQVWADQGYIIVAPNPTGSTSFGQFLTDSIQGQWGNWPYHDLVNAWNYVNTSMKWIDTENGIAAGASYGGYMTNWIQSNDLGNEFKCLVTHDGISNTEGAWASEELWFIRHDYNGSIWESPAYREWNPQNHIANWSTPQFVVHNTLDYRLPESDGLSLFNILQARGIPSRFLNFPDENHWVLKQENSLFWHTEIFNWINHWSKDHSLPPDVTHKFHPPLPENLRAKLSAKRTSPPPPSHLNVVFAAHGDRMASRAPEQPSRMRATSNISINQSDKELLGGSDGLMSPPLIRRQENPLPRDLRNGDNLNAPFSKLAHATLYIEYIERIAKSSEMPDAKSAENSGEDKHEKDMRRAPPISKGRSCTLQLEEAKHHALRLDADAVKQDGYMMPDHRASSLSKAELHYDGKDVRSSAMPSTEVLNPSRRLGRYTQFP
;
A
#
# COMPACT_ATOMS: atom_id res chain seq x y z
N MET A 1 -29.44 33.16 -18.05
CA MET A 1 -28.94 33.38 -19.43
C MET A 1 -27.79 34.40 -19.50
N ALA A 2 -28.02 35.71 -19.40
CA ALA A 2 -26.97 36.71 -19.72
C ALA A 2 -25.64 36.58 -18.92
N ARG A 3 -25.68 36.19 -17.64
CA ARG A 3 -24.49 35.91 -16.80
C ARG A 3 -23.78 34.58 -17.07
N TYR A 4 -24.37 33.68 -17.85
CA TYR A 4 -23.81 32.34 -18.14
C TYR A 4 -23.27 32.23 -19.57
N LEU A 5 -23.88 32.95 -20.52
CA LEU A 5 -23.29 33.18 -21.84
C LEU A 5 -21.90 33.81 -21.74
N SER A 6 -21.62 34.63 -20.72
CA SER A 6 -20.29 35.20 -20.47
C SER A 6 -19.25 34.17 -19.99
N VAL A 7 -19.63 33.08 -19.32
CA VAL A 7 -18.67 32.03 -18.88
C VAL A 7 -18.30 31.13 -20.06
N ALA A 8 -19.30 30.65 -20.81
CA ALA A 8 -19.07 29.90 -22.04
C ALA A 8 -18.34 30.72 -23.11
N ALA A 9 -18.65 32.02 -23.24
CA ALA A 9 -17.93 32.91 -24.14
C ALA A 9 -16.51 33.27 -23.64
N ALA A 10 -16.26 33.31 -22.33
CA ALA A 10 -14.90 33.50 -21.80
C ALA A 10 -14.00 32.30 -22.13
N LEU A 11 -14.47 31.08 -21.85
CA LEU A 11 -13.79 29.83 -22.23
C LEU A 11 -13.55 29.73 -23.75
N ALA A 12 -14.48 30.23 -24.57
CA ALA A 12 -14.33 30.30 -26.02
C ALA A 12 -13.48 31.48 -26.53
N ALA A 13 -13.10 32.45 -25.68
CA ALA A 13 -12.39 33.67 -26.07
C ALA A 13 -10.92 33.73 -25.62
N THR A 14 -10.51 32.92 -24.64
CA THR A 14 -9.10 32.82 -24.21
C THR A 14 -8.25 31.94 -25.13
N GLY A 15 -8.86 30.99 -25.85
CA GLY A 15 -8.15 30.01 -26.66
C GLY A 15 -7.42 28.92 -25.85
N ALA A 16 -7.55 28.94 -24.53
CA ALA A 16 -7.04 27.92 -23.62
C ALA A 16 -8.21 27.09 -23.06
N CYS A 17 -8.17 25.78 -23.28
CA CYS A 17 -9.18 24.85 -22.79
C CYS A 17 -8.97 24.58 -21.29
N ALA A 18 -10.08 24.40 -20.56
CA ALA A 18 -10.04 23.91 -19.19
C ALA A 18 -9.61 22.43 -19.14
N PHE A 19 -9.04 21.97 -18.03
CA PHE A 19 -8.46 20.64 -17.89
C PHE A 19 -9.54 19.55 -17.86
N THR A 20 -9.65 18.79 -18.97
CA THR A 20 -10.69 17.76 -19.16
C THR A 20 -10.22 16.37 -18.71
N PRO A 21 -11.15 15.40 -18.53
CA PRO A 21 -10.78 13.99 -18.33
C PRO A 21 -9.91 13.44 -19.46
N GLU A 22 -10.17 13.86 -20.71
CA GLU A 22 -9.38 13.46 -21.88
C GLU A 22 -7.93 13.96 -21.77
N LEU A 23 -7.73 15.20 -21.32
CA LEU A 23 -6.40 15.77 -21.09
C LEU A 23 -5.67 15.08 -19.92
N LEU A 24 -6.36 14.80 -18.80
CA LEU A 24 -5.82 14.02 -17.68
C LEU A 24 -5.37 12.63 -18.14
N LEU A 25 -6.23 11.90 -18.84
CA LEU A 25 -5.98 10.51 -19.21
C LEU A 25 -4.98 10.38 -20.38
N SER A 26 -4.83 11.42 -21.19
CA SER A 26 -3.80 11.55 -22.24
C SER A 26 -2.53 12.28 -21.78
N THR A 27 -2.39 12.63 -20.50
CA THR A 27 -1.15 13.24 -19.96
C THR A 27 -0.02 12.20 -19.97
N VAL A 28 1.21 12.65 -20.26
CA VAL A 28 2.40 11.78 -20.30
C VAL A 28 2.71 11.29 -18.88
N ARG A 29 2.47 10.00 -18.63
CA ARG A 29 2.78 9.33 -17.37
C ARG A 29 4.26 8.98 -17.38
N ARG A 30 5.06 9.70 -16.59
CA ARG A 30 6.48 9.41 -16.37
C ARG A 30 6.61 8.59 -15.09
N GLY A 31 7.48 7.58 -15.09
CA GLY A 31 7.98 6.99 -13.86
C GLY A 31 8.84 7.99 -13.09
N ALA A 32 9.21 7.65 -11.86
CA ALA A 32 10.31 8.34 -11.20
C ALA A 32 11.60 8.17 -12.03
N ALA A 33 12.46 9.18 -12.04
CA ALA A 33 13.77 9.07 -12.64
C ALA A 33 14.79 8.58 -11.61
N ASP A 34 15.57 7.57 -11.99
CA ASP A 34 16.55 6.89 -11.14
C ASP A 34 17.99 7.31 -11.54
N PRO A 35 18.72 8.07 -10.69
CA PRO A 35 20.05 8.59 -11.02
C PRO A 35 21.15 7.54 -11.22
N SER A 36 22.01 7.78 -12.20
CA SER A 36 23.22 6.98 -12.43
C SER A 36 24.20 7.10 -11.24
N PRO A 37 25.01 6.06 -10.94
CA PRO A 37 25.98 6.10 -9.85
C PRO A 37 27.03 7.22 -9.92
N ASP A 38 27.24 7.85 -11.08
CA ASP A 38 28.08 9.05 -11.21
C ASP A 38 27.34 10.39 -11.13
N GLY A 39 26.02 10.38 -10.87
CA GLY A 39 25.16 11.56 -10.75
C GLY A 39 24.98 12.38 -12.03
N SER A 40 25.36 11.85 -13.20
CA SER A 40 25.33 12.62 -14.45
C SER A 40 23.98 12.59 -15.18
N VAL A 41 23.24 11.48 -15.09
CA VAL A 41 21.92 11.30 -15.73
C VAL A 41 20.96 10.58 -14.79
N ALA A 42 19.66 10.64 -15.03
CA ALA A 42 18.68 9.73 -14.43
C ALA A 42 17.81 9.07 -15.50
N LEU A 43 17.51 7.78 -15.32
CA LEU A 43 16.72 6.97 -16.24
C LEU A 43 15.26 6.92 -15.80
N PHE A 44 14.32 7.15 -16.71
CA PHE A 44 12.89 7.02 -16.43
C PHE A 44 12.14 6.35 -17.59
N SER A 45 11.09 5.60 -17.27
CA SER A 45 10.10 5.14 -18.25
C SER A 45 9.02 6.20 -18.47
N TYR A 46 8.39 6.21 -19.64
CA TYR A 46 7.19 7.00 -19.89
C TYR A 46 6.15 6.21 -20.70
N SER A 47 4.88 6.62 -20.56
CA SER A 47 3.76 6.14 -21.37
C SER A 47 2.71 7.22 -21.57
N GLN A 48 2.00 7.19 -22.70
CA GLN A 48 0.92 8.11 -23.00
C GLN A 48 -0.21 7.37 -23.74
N TYR A 49 -1.47 7.73 -23.45
CA TYR A 49 -2.64 7.20 -24.14
C TYR A 49 -3.15 8.19 -25.19
N SER A 50 -3.68 7.69 -26.30
CA SER A 50 -4.37 8.46 -27.34
C SER A 50 -5.79 7.93 -27.54
N PHE A 51 -6.78 8.82 -27.35
CA PHE A 51 -8.18 8.56 -27.70
C PHE A 51 -8.46 8.69 -29.22
N GLU A 52 -7.52 9.20 -30.01
CA GLU A 52 -7.61 9.17 -31.49
C GLU A 52 -7.20 7.79 -32.04
N GLU A 53 -6.24 7.14 -31.39
CA GLU A 53 -5.72 5.82 -31.77
C GLU A 53 -6.34 4.66 -30.97
N HIS A 54 -7.07 4.98 -29.89
CA HIS A 54 -7.60 4.04 -28.89
C HIS A 54 -6.51 3.12 -28.29
N GLY A 55 -5.32 3.67 -28.03
CA GLY A 55 -4.13 2.90 -27.64
C GLY A 55 -3.00 3.74 -27.07
N SER A 56 -1.79 3.16 -27.02
CA SER A 56 -0.57 3.89 -26.63
C SER A 56 -0.17 4.87 -27.72
N ALA A 57 -0.11 6.16 -27.38
CA ALA A 57 0.42 7.23 -28.24
C ALA A 57 1.97 7.21 -28.29
N GLY A 58 2.58 6.48 -27.37
CA GLY A 58 4.02 6.40 -27.18
C GLY A 58 4.35 5.87 -25.79
N SER A 59 5.37 5.02 -25.72
CA SER A 59 5.95 4.52 -24.48
C SER A 59 7.42 4.20 -24.71
N GLY A 60 8.28 4.56 -23.76
CA GLY A 60 9.72 4.52 -23.96
C GLY A 60 10.50 4.63 -22.65
N MET A 61 11.83 4.59 -22.77
CA MET A 61 12.76 4.86 -21.67
C MET A 61 13.69 6.01 -22.09
N ASN A 62 13.77 7.04 -21.24
CA ASN A 62 14.49 8.28 -21.50
C ASN A 62 15.50 8.58 -20.39
N LEU A 63 16.52 9.36 -20.73
CA LEU A 63 17.48 9.94 -19.80
C LEU A 63 17.18 11.42 -19.61
N ILE A 64 17.23 11.91 -18.38
CA ILE A 64 17.42 13.34 -18.08
C ILE A 64 18.86 13.59 -17.64
N ASP A 65 19.53 14.59 -18.22
CA ASP A 65 20.83 15.07 -17.75
C ASP A 65 20.66 15.93 -16.50
N LEU A 66 21.34 15.54 -15.41
CA LEU A 66 21.11 16.15 -14.08
C LEU A 66 21.82 17.50 -13.89
N THR A 67 22.60 17.96 -14.86
CA THR A 67 23.23 19.30 -14.87
C THR A 67 22.40 20.32 -15.64
N THR A 68 21.67 19.89 -16.68
CA THR A 68 21.01 20.76 -17.67
C THR A 68 19.49 20.62 -17.72
N GLY A 69 18.93 19.49 -17.26
CA GLY A 69 17.53 19.14 -17.44
C GLY A 69 17.17 18.67 -18.85
N GLU A 70 18.13 18.49 -19.76
CA GLU A 70 17.87 18.01 -21.12
C GLU A 70 17.41 16.54 -21.10
N ILE A 71 16.30 16.25 -21.78
CA ILE A 71 15.72 14.90 -21.88
C ILE A 71 16.04 14.31 -23.26
N THR A 72 16.54 13.07 -23.26
CA THR A 72 16.93 12.31 -24.47
C THR A 72 16.41 10.87 -24.41
N GLU A 73 16.30 10.19 -25.55
CA GLU A 73 15.98 8.76 -25.60
C GLU A 73 17.15 7.93 -25.06
N SER A 74 16.87 6.90 -24.24
CA SER A 74 17.91 6.01 -23.71
C SER A 74 18.50 5.05 -24.76
N GLY A 75 17.80 4.86 -25.89
CA GLY A 75 18.16 3.87 -26.91
C GLY A 75 17.92 2.41 -26.52
N LEU A 76 17.32 2.13 -25.36
CA LEU A 76 16.82 0.80 -24.98
C LEU A 76 15.45 0.53 -25.65
N ASN A 77 15.19 -0.72 -26.05
CA ASN A 77 13.88 -1.08 -26.58
C ASN A 77 12.86 -1.31 -25.45
N ALA A 78 12.06 -0.30 -25.13
CA ALA A 78 11.05 -0.36 -24.08
C ALA A 78 9.85 -1.29 -24.39
N SER A 79 9.79 -1.95 -25.55
CA SER A 79 8.84 -3.06 -25.78
C SER A 79 9.42 -4.44 -25.41
N GLU A 80 10.70 -4.51 -25.04
CA GLU A 80 11.40 -5.73 -24.64
C GLU A 80 12.00 -5.62 -23.24
N VAL A 81 12.57 -4.46 -22.88
CA VAL A 81 13.13 -4.22 -21.54
C VAL A 81 12.01 -4.00 -20.53
N ASN A 82 11.89 -4.91 -19.57
CA ASN A 82 10.94 -4.80 -18.45
C ASN A 82 11.43 -3.79 -17.40
N GLU A 83 12.70 -3.92 -17.01
CA GLU A 83 13.30 -3.21 -15.88
C GLU A 83 14.82 -3.10 -16.06
N VAL A 84 15.41 -2.08 -15.44
CA VAL A 84 16.85 -1.75 -15.48
C VAL A 84 17.31 -1.44 -14.06
N ALA A 85 18.48 -1.94 -13.69
CA ALA A 85 19.18 -1.59 -12.46
C ALA A 85 20.59 -1.08 -12.78
N TRP A 86 21.04 -0.06 -12.04
CA TRP A 86 22.41 0.43 -12.11
C TRP A 86 23.39 -0.56 -11.50
N ILE A 87 24.58 -0.70 -12.09
CA ILE A 87 25.65 -1.53 -11.55
C ILE A 87 26.45 -0.74 -10.49
N PRO A 88 26.49 -1.15 -9.21
CA PRO A 88 27.20 -0.44 -8.15
C PRO A 88 28.70 -0.26 -8.44
N GLY A 89 29.24 0.93 -8.17
CA GLY A 89 30.64 1.26 -8.45
C GLY A 89 30.99 1.43 -9.93
N SER A 90 30.03 1.26 -10.85
CA SER A 90 30.15 1.76 -12.22
C SER A 90 29.93 3.29 -12.27
N LYS A 91 29.83 3.86 -13.47
CA LYS A 91 29.35 5.24 -13.67
C LYS A 91 27.93 5.28 -14.20
N THR A 92 27.75 4.54 -15.29
CA THR A 92 26.58 4.49 -16.18
C THR A 92 26.32 3.06 -16.65
N GLY A 93 26.96 2.08 -15.99
CA GLY A 93 26.82 0.67 -16.27
C GLY A 93 25.47 0.17 -15.78
N ILE A 94 24.80 -0.63 -16.61
CA ILE A 94 23.46 -1.15 -16.35
C ILE A 94 23.42 -2.66 -16.51
N ILE A 95 22.54 -3.27 -15.73
CA ILE A 95 22.02 -4.62 -15.95
C ILE A 95 20.50 -4.51 -16.09
N TYR A 96 19.90 -5.26 -17.00
CA TYR A 96 18.47 -5.19 -17.27
C TYR A 96 17.86 -6.54 -17.63
N ILE A 97 16.55 -6.65 -17.42
CA ILE A 97 15.76 -7.81 -17.82
C ILE A 97 15.00 -7.50 -19.11
N ASN A 98 15.30 -8.25 -20.17
CA ASN A 98 14.43 -8.34 -21.33
C ASN A 98 13.30 -9.35 -21.01
N GLY A 99 12.05 -8.88 -20.99
CA GLY A 99 10.83 -9.66 -20.74
C GLY A 99 10.47 -10.68 -21.82
N THR A 100 11.32 -10.80 -22.85
CA THR A 100 11.20 -11.79 -23.92
C THR A 100 12.43 -12.70 -23.96
N ASN A 101 12.20 -13.98 -24.22
CA ASN A 101 13.23 -15.00 -24.39
C ASN A 101 12.87 -15.85 -25.62
N GLU A 102 13.74 -15.88 -26.64
CA GLU A 102 13.50 -16.64 -27.89
C GLU A 102 13.68 -18.16 -27.71
N GLU A 103 14.43 -18.58 -26.69
CA GLU A 103 14.73 -20.00 -26.42
C GLU A 103 13.70 -20.63 -25.47
N ILE A 104 13.17 -19.85 -24.52
CA ILE A 104 12.24 -20.31 -23.47
C ILE A 104 10.97 -19.42 -23.46
N PRO A 105 9.84 -19.89 -24.03
CA PRO A 105 8.56 -19.18 -23.92
C PRO A 105 8.18 -18.93 -22.46
N GLY A 106 7.79 -17.70 -22.12
CA GLY A 106 7.50 -17.26 -20.75
C GLY A 106 8.71 -17.07 -19.84
N GLY A 107 9.93 -17.31 -20.33
CA GLY A 107 11.18 -16.95 -19.69
C GLY A 107 11.63 -15.52 -20.03
N VAL A 108 12.73 -15.07 -19.41
CA VAL A 108 13.34 -13.75 -19.60
C VAL A 108 14.83 -13.86 -19.89
N THR A 109 15.47 -12.77 -20.34
CA THR A 109 16.93 -12.72 -20.55
C THR A 109 17.58 -11.58 -19.77
N LEU A 110 18.73 -11.83 -19.15
CA LEU A 110 19.52 -10.80 -18.47
C LEU A 110 20.58 -10.24 -19.43
N TRP A 111 20.76 -8.92 -19.40
CA TRP A 111 21.71 -8.20 -20.24
C TRP A 111 22.54 -7.21 -19.43
N VAL A 112 23.81 -7.02 -19.79
CA VAL A 112 24.75 -6.09 -19.14
C VAL A 112 25.38 -5.15 -20.18
N GLY A 113 25.59 -3.89 -19.81
CA GLY A 113 26.31 -2.92 -20.63
C GLY A 113 26.35 -1.53 -20.01
N ASP A 114 26.17 -0.48 -20.82
CA ASP A 114 26.20 0.92 -20.39
C ASP A 114 25.10 1.73 -21.07
N ILE A 115 24.36 2.53 -20.31
CA ILE A 115 23.18 3.26 -20.79
C ILE A 115 23.52 4.32 -21.85
N LYS A 116 24.78 4.78 -21.92
CA LYS A 116 25.29 5.72 -22.93
C LYS A 116 25.87 5.00 -24.15
N SER A 117 25.75 3.67 -24.23
CA SER A 117 26.13 2.85 -25.40
C SER A 117 25.28 1.57 -25.52
N PRO A 118 23.93 1.67 -25.54
CA PRO A 118 23.01 0.52 -25.40
C PRO A 118 23.16 -0.52 -26.52
N HIS A 119 23.61 -0.11 -27.70
CA HIS A 119 23.89 -0.98 -28.85
C HIS A 119 25.13 -1.88 -28.67
N MET A 120 25.87 -1.72 -27.57
CA MET A 120 27.01 -2.57 -27.17
C MET A 120 26.66 -3.51 -26.01
N ASN A 121 25.43 -3.47 -25.50
CA ASN A 121 24.98 -4.33 -24.40
C ASN A 121 24.95 -5.81 -24.84
N THR A 122 25.23 -6.71 -23.91
CA THR A 122 25.33 -8.16 -24.19
C THR A 122 24.43 -8.98 -23.27
N MET A 123 23.80 -10.02 -23.82
CA MET A 123 23.08 -11.02 -23.04
C MET A 123 24.06 -11.85 -22.21
N VAL A 124 23.75 -12.04 -20.92
CA VAL A 124 24.60 -12.75 -19.94
C VAL A 124 23.89 -13.93 -19.28
N ALA A 125 22.56 -14.00 -19.34
CA ALA A 125 21.78 -15.15 -18.89
C ALA A 125 20.46 -15.30 -19.66
N SER A 126 19.98 -16.55 -19.72
CA SER A 126 18.64 -16.94 -20.15
C SER A 126 17.98 -17.60 -18.94
N LEU A 127 16.82 -17.09 -18.51
CA LEU A 127 16.08 -17.54 -17.33
C LEU A 127 14.74 -18.15 -17.73
N ASP A 128 14.27 -19.13 -16.96
CA ASP A 128 13.22 -20.08 -17.36
C ASP A 128 11.79 -19.68 -16.97
N ALA A 129 11.61 -18.54 -16.29
CA ALA A 129 10.34 -18.04 -15.77
C ALA A 129 10.29 -16.49 -15.87
N PRO A 130 9.13 -15.84 -15.65
CA PRO A 130 9.00 -14.39 -15.71
C PRO A 130 9.53 -13.74 -14.42
N TYR A 131 10.86 -13.71 -14.27
CA TYR A 131 11.54 -13.06 -13.16
C TYR A 131 11.55 -11.52 -13.30
N SER A 132 11.46 -10.81 -12.18
CA SER A 132 11.49 -9.34 -12.08
C SER A 132 12.06 -8.85 -10.73
N GLY A 133 12.08 -7.54 -10.51
CA GLY A 133 12.56 -6.90 -9.28
C GLY A 133 14.07 -7.01 -9.08
N LEU A 134 14.84 -6.85 -10.16
CA LEU A 134 16.29 -7.00 -10.17
C LEU A 134 17.01 -6.06 -9.19
N LYS A 135 17.68 -6.63 -8.17
CA LYS A 135 18.71 -5.96 -7.35
C LYS A 135 20.06 -6.64 -7.53
N VAL A 136 21.15 -5.87 -7.54
CA VAL A 136 22.52 -6.41 -7.77
C VAL A 136 23.58 -5.82 -6.85
N ALA A 137 24.62 -6.61 -6.57
CA ALA A 137 25.83 -6.22 -5.87
C ALA A 137 27.09 -6.73 -6.60
N ASN A 138 28.17 -5.96 -6.56
CA ASN A 138 29.46 -6.34 -7.14
C ASN A 138 30.40 -6.86 -6.05
N THR A 139 30.79 -8.13 -6.15
CA THR A 139 31.63 -8.78 -5.15
C THR A 139 33.12 -8.44 -5.31
N SER A 140 33.91 -8.69 -4.27
CA SER A 140 35.37 -8.49 -4.29
C SER A 140 36.14 -9.41 -5.25
N THR A 141 35.52 -10.47 -5.80
CA THR A 141 36.11 -11.29 -6.88
C THR A 141 35.89 -10.69 -8.27
N GLY A 142 34.98 -9.71 -8.39
CA GLY A 142 34.46 -9.18 -9.64
C GLY A 142 33.23 -9.92 -10.17
N ASP A 143 32.82 -11.03 -9.56
CA ASP A 143 31.53 -11.68 -9.88
C ASP A 143 30.37 -10.80 -9.38
N MET A 144 29.24 -10.80 -10.08
CA MET A 144 28.05 -10.02 -9.72
C MET A 144 27.00 -10.93 -9.10
N HIS A 145 26.54 -10.59 -7.90
CA HIS A 145 25.43 -11.24 -7.23
C HIS A 145 24.13 -10.49 -7.53
N PHE A 146 23.03 -11.22 -7.77
CA PHE A 146 21.74 -10.62 -8.05
C PHE A 146 20.59 -11.34 -7.34
N LEU A 147 19.53 -10.58 -7.08
CA LEU A 147 18.23 -11.02 -6.59
C LEU A 147 17.16 -10.69 -7.62
N VAL A 148 16.22 -11.60 -7.82
CA VAL A 148 14.98 -11.42 -8.59
C VAL A 148 13.85 -12.21 -7.93
N ASN A 149 12.60 -11.80 -8.11
CA ASN A 149 11.43 -12.50 -7.62
C ASN A 149 10.60 -13.08 -8.76
N CYS A 150 9.80 -14.12 -8.49
CA CYS A 150 8.70 -14.54 -9.36
C CYS A 150 7.66 -15.35 -8.58
N MET A 151 6.52 -15.62 -9.20
CA MET A 151 5.55 -16.60 -8.69
C MET A 151 6.19 -17.99 -8.64
N ALA A 152 6.07 -18.70 -7.52
CA ALA A 152 6.66 -20.01 -7.30
C ALA A 152 5.66 -21.03 -6.71
N TYR A 153 5.81 -22.28 -7.10
CA TYR A 153 5.01 -23.41 -6.63
C TYR A 153 5.27 -23.75 -5.15
N PRO A 154 4.39 -24.53 -4.48
CA PRO A 154 4.59 -25.01 -3.10
C PRO A 154 5.84 -25.88 -2.84
N ASN A 155 6.59 -26.27 -3.87
CA ASN A 155 7.87 -26.97 -3.78
C ASN A 155 9.10 -26.03 -3.98
N GLY A 156 8.88 -24.72 -4.11
CA GLY A 156 9.92 -23.71 -4.31
C GLY A 156 10.42 -23.52 -5.74
N THR A 157 9.96 -24.30 -6.73
CA THR A 157 10.33 -24.06 -8.14
C THR A 157 9.49 -22.92 -8.73
N ALA A 158 10.12 -22.08 -9.58
CA ALA A 158 9.46 -20.99 -10.29
C ALA A 158 8.29 -21.47 -11.18
N VAL A 159 7.30 -20.61 -11.38
CA VAL A 159 6.14 -20.84 -12.24
C VAL A 159 6.36 -20.13 -13.58
N ASN A 160 6.29 -20.86 -14.68
CA ASN A 160 6.25 -20.30 -16.03
C ASN A 160 4.84 -20.51 -16.63
N PRO A 161 3.99 -19.45 -16.69
CA PRO A 161 2.60 -19.53 -17.16
C PRO A 161 2.41 -20.12 -18.56
N GLU A 162 3.34 -19.87 -19.49
CA GLU A 162 3.29 -20.38 -20.87
C GLU A 162 3.51 -21.91 -20.95
N THR A 163 4.06 -22.50 -19.89
CA THR A 163 4.30 -23.95 -19.78
C THR A 163 3.30 -24.67 -18.86
N GLU A 164 2.42 -23.95 -18.16
CA GLU A 164 1.49 -24.55 -17.20
C GLU A 164 0.43 -25.44 -17.86
N VAL A 165 0.24 -26.63 -17.30
CA VAL A 165 -0.83 -27.56 -17.72
C VAL A 165 -2.17 -27.02 -17.22
N GLN A 166 -2.84 -26.27 -18.08
CA GLN A 166 -4.13 -25.64 -17.79
C GLN A 166 -5.16 -26.66 -17.23
N PRO A 167 -5.82 -26.36 -16.10
CA PRO A 167 -6.70 -27.30 -15.45
C PRO A 167 -7.99 -27.55 -16.26
N LEU A 168 -8.43 -28.81 -16.32
CA LEU A 168 -9.65 -29.21 -17.03
C LEU A 168 -10.96 -28.72 -16.37
N THR A 169 -10.87 -27.96 -15.28
CA THR A 169 -12.00 -27.38 -14.55
C THR A 169 -11.63 -26.01 -14.00
N THR A 170 -12.57 -25.09 -14.04
CA THR A 170 -12.47 -23.74 -13.44
C THR A 170 -12.94 -23.70 -11.98
N ALA A 171 -13.30 -24.86 -11.40
CA ALA A 171 -13.76 -24.96 -10.02
C ALA A 171 -12.63 -24.61 -9.04
N ARG A 172 -12.86 -23.60 -8.21
CA ARG A 172 -11.97 -23.19 -7.12
C ARG A 172 -12.35 -23.94 -5.84
N TYR A 173 -11.36 -24.41 -5.08
CA TYR A 173 -11.57 -25.19 -3.86
C TYR A 173 -10.59 -24.75 -2.78
N TYR A 174 -11.13 -24.28 -1.65
CA TYR A 174 -10.40 -23.75 -0.51
C TYR A 174 -10.88 -24.44 0.77
N SER A 175 -9.95 -24.77 1.65
CA SER A 175 -10.20 -25.27 3.01
C SER A 175 -10.11 -24.18 4.08
N ASP A 176 -9.53 -23.03 3.73
CA ASP A 176 -9.05 -21.99 4.63
C ASP A 176 -9.45 -20.61 4.10
N ILE A 177 -9.47 -19.60 4.97
CA ILE A 177 -9.73 -18.20 4.60
C ILE A 177 -8.53 -17.55 3.90
N TYR A 178 -8.74 -16.34 3.34
CA TYR A 178 -7.87 -15.71 2.34
C TYR A 178 -7.89 -16.43 0.98
N VAL A 179 -9.07 -16.47 0.38
CA VAL A 179 -9.36 -17.16 -0.90
C VAL A 179 -9.19 -16.27 -2.14
N ARG A 180 -9.18 -14.95 -1.94
CA ARG A 180 -9.07 -13.89 -2.95
C ARG A 180 -8.39 -12.67 -2.30
N HIS A 181 -7.82 -11.79 -3.11
CA HIS A 181 -7.16 -10.55 -2.66
C HIS A 181 -7.37 -9.47 -3.74
N TRP A 182 -7.94 -8.31 -3.37
CA TRP A 182 -8.28 -7.16 -4.24
C TRP A 182 -9.18 -7.42 -5.46
N ASP A 183 -8.70 -8.18 -6.45
CA ASP A 183 -9.39 -8.56 -7.69
C ASP A 183 -9.09 -9.99 -8.15
N THR A 184 -8.19 -10.67 -7.46
CA THR A 184 -7.57 -11.92 -7.89
C THR A 184 -7.96 -13.04 -6.94
N TRP A 185 -8.32 -14.20 -7.50
CA TRP A 185 -8.55 -15.41 -6.72
C TRP A 185 -7.23 -16.13 -6.48
N LEU A 186 -6.86 -16.30 -5.21
CA LEU A 186 -5.54 -16.81 -4.87
C LEU A 186 -5.39 -18.28 -5.26
N THR A 187 -4.20 -18.62 -5.74
CA THR A 187 -3.81 -20.00 -6.06
C THR A 187 -3.04 -20.61 -4.90
N LYS A 188 -2.41 -21.78 -5.10
CA LYS A 188 -1.44 -22.34 -4.16
C LYS A 188 -0.01 -21.80 -4.35
N ASN A 189 0.23 -21.04 -5.41
CA ASN A 189 1.54 -20.49 -5.71
C ASN A 189 1.71 -19.17 -4.92
N ARG A 190 2.94 -18.82 -4.56
CA ARG A 190 3.28 -17.57 -3.84
C ARG A 190 4.50 -16.93 -4.48
N TYR A 191 4.58 -15.61 -4.47
CA TYR A 191 5.81 -14.92 -4.88
C TYR A 191 6.96 -15.32 -3.96
N GLN A 192 8.09 -15.69 -4.55
CA GLN A 192 9.30 -16.03 -3.83
C GLN A 192 10.52 -15.38 -4.48
N LEU A 193 11.52 -15.11 -3.66
CA LEU A 193 12.77 -14.44 -3.99
C LEU A 193 13.85 -15.47 -4.35
N PHE A 194 14.62 -15.18 -5.40
CA PHE A 194 15.65 -16.04 -5.97
C PHE A 194 16.96 -15.30 -6.15
N ALA A 195 18.07 -15.92 -5.74
CA ALA A 195 19.43 -15.43 -5.91
C ALA A 195 20.15 -16.10 -7.08
N GLY A 196 21.04 -15.36 -7.74
CA GLY A 196 21.93 -15.88 -8.78
C GLY A 196 23.29 -15.16 -8.83
N THR A 197 24.29 -15.80 -9.43
CA THR A 197 25.65 -15.27 -9.58
C THR A 197 26.06 -15.25 -11.05
N LEU A 198 26.37 -14.06 -11.58
CA LEU A 198 27.01 -13.87 -12.89
C LEU A 198 28.53 -13.82 -12.70
N SER A 199 29.27 -14.78 -13.25
CA SER A 199 30.71 -14.86 -13.02
C SER A 199 31.54 -14.11 -14.07
N ALA A 200 32.56 -13.37 -13.63
CA ALA A 200 33.34 -12.43 -14.44
C ALA A 200 34.49 -13.08 -15.25
N ASN A 201 34.21 -14.17 -15.96
CA ASN A 201 35.21 -14.91 -16.74
C ASN A 201 35.40 -14.36 -18.16
N ASN A 202 36.01 -13.17 -18.28
CA ASN A 202 36.14 -12.32 -19.49
C ASN A 202 34.82 -11.70 -20.00
N SER A 203 33.70 -12.38 -19.80
CA SER A 203 32.34 -11.89 -19.99
C SER A 203 31.46 -12.49 -18.89
N TYR A 204 30.49 -11.73 -18.38
CA TYR A 204 29.53 -12.25 -17.42
C TYR A 204 28.71 -13.40 -18.02
N ALA A 205 28.54 -14.47 -17.23
CA ALA A 205 27.66 -15.59 -17.54
C ALA A 205 27.06 -16.15 -16.25
N LEU A 206 25.81 -16.61 -16.28
CA LEU A 206 25.17 -17.30 -15.14
C LEU A 206 25.99 -18.53 -14.74
N SER A 207 26.22 -18.67 -13.44
CA SER A 207 27.09 -19.69 -12.85
C SER A 207 26.37 -20.62 -11.88
N GLY A 208 27.04 -21.70 -11.46
CA GLY A 208 26.47 -22.67 -10.53
C GLY A 208 25.35 -23.52 -11.15
N ALA A 209 24.29 -23.74 -10.38
CA ALA A 209 23.14 -24.59 -10.76
C ALA A 209 21.94 -23.79 -11.33
N GLY A 210 22.09 -22.48 -11.55
CA GLY A 210 20.99 -21.57 -11.87
C GLY A 210 20.48 -20.82 -10.64
N MET A 211 19.18 -20.52 -10.61
CA MET A 211 18.56 -19.69 -9.57
C MET A 211 18.32 -20.45 -8.26
N ARG A 212 18.71 -19.87 -7.12
CA ARG A 212 18.49 -20.41 -5.77
C ARG A 212 17.34 -19.68 -5.08
N ASN A 213 16.25 -20.37 -4.80
CA ASN A 213 15.15 -19.86 -3.99
C ASN A 213 15.61 -19.59 -2.55
N LEU A 214 15.37 -18.37 -2.02
CA LEU A 214 15.83 -17.92 -0.71
C LEU A 214 14.84 -18.21 0.43
N GLN A 215 13.56 -18.45 0.14
CA GLN A 215 12.56 -18.88 1.14
C GLN A 215 12.50 -20.40 1.32
N SER A 216 13.25 -21.15 0.51
CA SER A 216 13.43 -22.60 0.63
C SER A 216 13.98 -22.97 2.01
N GLY A 217 13.19 -23.72 2.79
CA GLY A 217 13.58 -24.19 4.13
C GLY A 217 13.04 -23.34 5.29
N ILE A 218 12.25 -22.29 5.03
CA ILE A 218 11.47 -21.62 6.07
C ILE A 218 10.26 -22.49 6.42
N ASP A 219 10.19 -22.97 7.67
CA ASP A 219 9.03 -23.68 8.20
C ASP A 219 7.82 -22.74 8.37
N PHE A 220 6.63 -23.25 8.08
CA PHE A 220 5.36 -22.53 8.30
C PHE A 220 4.24 -23.45 8.77
N THR A 221 3.29 -22.90 9.52
CA THR A 221 2.12 -23.64 10.03
C THR A 221 0.79 -23.14 9.49
N THR A 222 0.72 -21.87 9.06
CA THR A 222 -0.53 -21.21 8.70
C THR A 222 -0.44 -20.45 7.38
N THR A 223 0.58 -19.60 7.21
CA THR A 223 0.80 -18.81 5.99
C THR A 223 2.12 -19.22 5.34
N GLN A 224 2.08 -19.65 4.08
CA GLN A 224 3.31 -19.90 3.32
C GLN A 224 4.08 -18.58 3.12
N PRO A 225 5.42 -18.57 3.26
CA PRO A 225 6.24 -17.40 2.97
C PRO A 225 5.95 -16.79 1.59
N GLU A 226 5.94 -15.47 1.53
CA GLU A 226 5.60 -14.70 0.33
C GLU A 226 6.44 -13.41 0.29
N THR A 227 7.22 -13.25 -0.78
CA THR A 227 8.14 -12.13 -1.01
C THR A 227 8.24 -11.88 -2.52
N PRO A 228 7.91 -10.67 -3.02
CA PRO A 228 7.33 -9.55 -2.29
C PRO A 228 5.85 -9.78 -1.91
N ILE A 229 5.41 -9.10 -0.84
CA ILE A 229 4.10 -9.28 -0.20
C ILE A 229 3.00 -8.66 -1.07
N GLN A 230 2.23 -9.52 -1.73
CA GLN A 230 1.22 -9.07 -2.69
C GLN A 230 0.01 -8.37 -2.03
N PRO A 231 -0.62 -7.40 -2.73
CA PRO A 231 -0.30 -6.96 -4.11
C PRO A 231 0.66 -5.75 -4.19
N PHE A 232 0.98 -5.10 -3.06
CA PHE A 232 1.67 -3.81 -3.06
C PHE A 232 3.19 -3.90 -2.84
N GLY A 233 3.69 -5.04 -2.35
CA GLY A 233 5.11 -5.28 -2.23
C GLY A 233 5.80 -5.39 -3.59
N ASP A 234 6.98 -4.80 -3.69
CA ASP A 234 7.83 -4.74 -4.88
C ASP A 234 9.31 -5.03 -4.51
N SER A 235 10.27 -4.51 -5.27
CA SER A 235 11.71 -4.63 -4.97
C SER A 235 12.17 -3.87 -3.71
N SER A 236 11.27 -3.16 -3.01
CA SER A 236 11.56 -2.61 -1.67
C SER A 236 11.40 -3.64 -0.54
N ASP A 237 10.72 -4.77 -0.75
CA ASP A 237 10.59 -5.82 0.28
C ASP A 237 11.88 -6.60 0.55
N TYR A 238 12.96 -6.38 -0.20
CA TYR A 238 14.22 -7.11 -0.08
C TYR A 238 15.43 -6.29 -0.53
N ASP A 239 16.61 -6.69 -0.08
CA ASP A 239 17.87 -6.02 -0.39
C ASP A 239 19.07 -6.99 -0.41
N ILE A 240 20.16 -6.56 -1.04
CA ILE A 240 21.44 -7.26 -1.10
C ILE A 240 22.53 -6.33 -0.58
N SER A 241 23.43 -6.81 0.28
CA SER A 241 24.49 -5.96 0.83
C SER A 241 25.42 -5.44 -0.28
N PRO A 242 25.94 -4.20 -0.21
CA PRO A 242 26.82 -3.65 -1.24
C PRO A 242 28.04 -4.51 -1.60
N ASP A 243 28.58 -5.30 -0.66
CA ASP A 243 29.67 -6.25 -0.90
C ASP A 243 29.23 -7.61 -1.51
N GLY A 244 27.93 -7.85 -1.59
CA GLY A 244 27.29 -9.08 -2.08
C GLY A 244 27.36 -10.28 -1.12
N SER A 245 27.76 -10.10 0.14
CA SER A 245 27.90 -11.21 1.10
C SER A 245 26.58 -11.63 1.79
N MET A 246 25.60 -10.74 1.87
CA MET A 246 24.33 -10.93 2.59
C MET A 246 23.13 -10.51 1.75
N TYR A 247 21.96 -11.04 2.11
CA TYR A 247 20.65 -10.59 1.64
C TYR A 247 19.69 -10.42 2.82
N ALA A 248 18.70 -9.55 2.64
CA ALA A 248 17.59 -9.34 3.56
C ALA A 248 16.27 -9.37 2.78
N PHE A 249 15.19 -9.87 3.38
CA PHE A 249 13.86 -9.77 2.80
C PHE A 249 12.72 -9.86 3.82
N VAL A 250 11.56 -9.33 3.46
CA VAL A 250 10.34 -9.35 4.27
C VAL A 250 9.41 -10.47 3.78
N SER A 251 8.80 -11.20 4.72
CA SER A 251 7.74 -12.17 4.44
C SER A 251 6.65 -12.08 5.51
N LYS A 252 5.39 -12.37 5.15
CA LYS A 252 4.29 -12.50 6.12
C LYS A 252 4.60 -13.55 7.19
N ALA A 253 4.11 -13.30 8.40
CA ALA A 253 4.34 -14.14 9.59
C ALA A 253 3.83 -15.59 9.36
N PRO A 254 4.72 -16.60 9.30
CA PRO A 254 4.37 -17.93 8.82
C PRO A 254 3.43 -18.72 9.75
N GLN A 255 3.35 -18.31 11.02
CA GLN A 255 2.50 -18.89 12.05
C GLN A 255 1.09 -18.25 12.13
N LEU A 256 0.92 -17.02 11.63
CA LEU A 256 -0.34 -16.29 11.66
C LEU A 256 -1.14 -16.45 10.36
N ASN A 257 -2.42 -16.07 10.37
CA ASN A 257 -3.30 -16.17 9.20
C ASN A 257 -3.40 -14.80 8.49
N LYS A 258 -3.02 -14.72 7.20
CA LYS A 258 -2.99 -13.47 6.40
C LYS A 258 -4.33 -12.70 6.33
N ALA A 259 -5.47 -13.36 6.55
CA ALA A 259 -6.78 -12.67 6.63
C ALA A 259 -7.01 -11.96 7.98
N ASN A 260 -6.44 -12.49 9.08
CA ASN A 260 -6.74 -12.07 10.45
C ASN A 260 -5.63 -11.25 11.12
N TYR A 261 -4.44 -11.17 10.51
CA TYR A 261 -3.23 -10.52 11.02
C TYR A 261 -2.45 -9.81 9.91
N THR A 262 -1.83 -8.68 10.23
CA THR A 262 -1.01 -7.87 9.31
C THR A 262 0.46 -8.28 9.31
N ALA A 263 0.95 -8.90 10.38
CA ALA A 263 2.38 -9.07 10.66
C ALA A 263 3.25 -9.70 9.54
N SER A 264 4.48 -9.20 9.45
CA SER A 264 5.56 -9.66 8.58
C SER A 264 6.89 -9.45 9.30
N TYR A 265 7.88 -10.28 8.99
CA TYR A 265 9.20 -10.24 9.62
C TYR A 265 10.31 -10.10 8.58
N THR A 266 11.42 -9.49 8.99
CA THR A 266 12.62 -9.29 8.18
C THR A 266 13.58 -10.47 8.41
N TYR A 267 13.75 -11.26 7.36
CA TYR A 267 14.67 -12.38 7.28
C TYR A 267 16.04 -11.90 6.75
N VAL A 268 17.12 -12.46 7.31
CA VAL A 268 18.50 -12.24 6.81
C VAL A 268 19.21 -13.56 6.55
N GLY A 269 20.13 -13.57 5.59
CA GLY A 269 20.94 -14.75 5.27
C GLY A 269 22.21 -14.42 4.50
N ALA A 270 23.18 -15.33 4.58
CA ALA A 270 24.45 -15.21 3.88
C ALA A 270 24.31 -15.70 2.43
N PHE A 271 24.75 -14.91 1.45
CA PHE A 271 24.52 -15.17 0.03
C PHE A 271 25.16 -16.50 -0.44
N ALA A 272 26.36 -16.79 0.05
CA ALA A 272 27.11 -18.00 -0.25
C ALA A 272 26.68 -19.26 0.55
N SER A 273 25.55 -19.20 1.28
CA SER A 273 25.07 -20.28 2.16
C SER A 273 23.71 -20.82 1.76
N ASP A 274 23.59 -22.15 1.68
CA ASP A 274 22.32 -22.88 1.52
C ASP A 274 21.54 -23.06 2.84
N ALA A 275 21.98 -22.45 3.94
CA ALA A 275 21.19 -22.40 5.16
C ALA A 275 19.92 -21.57 4.95
N ALA A 276 18.80 -22.00 5.57
CA ALA A 276 17.57 -21.21 5.58
C ALA A 276 17.81 -19.87 6.32
N PRO A 277 17.29 -18.74 5.82
CA PRO A 277 17.44 -17.45 6.47
C PRO A 277 16.55 -17.36 7.72
N VAL A 278 16.91 -16.46 8.63
CA VAL A 278 16.26 -16.32 9.95
C VAL A 278 15.60 -14.96 10.07
N ALA A 279 14.35 -14.93 10.53
CA ALA A 279 13.66 -13.69 10.92
C ALA A 279 14.26 -13.16 12.22
N PHE A 280 14.99 -12.05 12.18
CA PHE A 280 15.67 -11.53 13.37
C PHE A 280 14.73 -10.73 14.30
N ASN A 281 13.57 -10.31 13.78
CA ASN A 281 12.51 -9.61 14.53
C ASN A 281 11.20 -10.41 14.60
N GLY A 282 11.27 -11.74 14.35
CA GLY A 282 10.14 -12.65 14.53
C GLY A 282 9.89 -13.03 15.99
N PRO A 283 9.04 -14.05 16.26
CA PRO A 283 8.87 -14.60 17.60
C PRO A 283 10.20 -14.98 18.26
N ASP A 284 10.25 -14.87 19.59
CA ASP A 284 11.45 -15.11 20.42
C ASP A 284 12.63 -14.15 20.15
N SER A 285 12.39 -12.98 19.54
CA SER A 285 13.38 -11.91 19.34
C SER A 285 13.23 -10.74 20.33
N GLU A 286 14.29 -9.93 20.48
CA GLU A 286 14.30 -8.71 21.32
C GLU A 286 13.21 -7.71 20.90
N ALA A 287 13.03 -7.47 19.59
CA ALA A 287 11.98 -6.60 19.07
C ALA A 287 10.57 -7.11 19.43
N TYR A 288 10.35 -8.42 19.28
CA TYR A 288 9.07 -9.07 19.59
C TYR A 288 8.76 -9.07 21.10
N GLU A 289 9.77 -9.32 21.95
CA GLU A 289 9.66 -9.23 23.40
C GLU A 289 9.42 -7.79 23.90
N ALA A 290 9.98 -6.79 23.19
CA ALA A 290 9.73 -5.36 23.46
C ALA A 290 8.32 -4.89 23.06
N GLY A 291 7.61 -5.66 22.23
CA GLY A 291 6.23 -5.38 21.79
C GLY A 291 6.07 -5.04 20.31
N HIS A 292 7.16 -5.04 19.53
CA HIS A 292 7.11 -4.75 18.09
C HIS A 292 6.79 -6.05 17.32
N GLN A 293 5.50 -6.28 17.07
CA GLN A 293 4.96 -7.55 16.57
C GLN A 293 4.19 -7.39 15.24
N GLY A 294 4.04 -6.15 14.76
CA GLY A 294 3.31 -5.75 13.55
C GLY A 294 4.01 -6.09 12.24
N ALA A 295 3.62 -5.39 11.17
CA ALA A 295 4.27 -5.56 9.87
C ALA A 295 5.69 -4.98 9.89
N SER A 296 6.62 -5.67 9.24
CA SER A 296 7.95 -5.15 8.87
C SER A 296 7.97 -4.78 7.39
N GLY A 297 8.86 -3.87 7.00
CA GLY A 297 9.00 -3.38 5.63
C GLY A 297 10.40 -2.82 5.33
N GLN A 298 10.69 -2.72 4.04
CA GLN A 298 11.75 -1.87 3.47
C GLN A 298 13.17 -2.05 4.07
N PRO A 299 13.72 -3.28 4.12
CA PRO A 299 15.11 -3.50 4.51
C PRO A 299 16.10 -2.79 3.57
N SER A 300 17.15 -2.18 4.13
CA SER A 300 18.25 -1.53 3.38
C SER A 300 19.58 -1.64 4.10
N PHE A 301 20.60 -2.20 3.45
CA PHE A 301 21.95 -2.31 4.02
C PHE A 301 22.74 -0.99 3.98
N SER A 302 23.59 -0.76 4.97
CA SER A 302 24.56 0.33 4.99
C SER A 302 25.62 0.20 3.90
N THR A 303 26.28 1.30 3.53
CA THR A 303 27.30 1.31 2.47
C THR A 303 28.51 0.42 2.82
N ASP A 304 28.85 0.33 4.10
CA ASP A 304 29.88 -0.55 4.65
C ASP A 304 29.46 -2.04 4.81
N SER A 305 28.19 -2.37 4.51
CA SER A 305 27.58 -3.69 4.68
C SER A 305 27.56 -4.24 6.13
N CYS A 306 27.80 -3.41 7.16
CA CYS A 306 27.82 -3.83 8.57
C CYS A 306 26.52 -3.53 9.34
N LYS A 307 25.54 -2.83 8.73
CA LYS A 307 24.24 -2.53 9.32
C LYS A 307 23.09 -2.80 8.35
N LEU A 308 21.90 -2.98 8.91
CA LEU A 308 20.63 -3.03 8.18
C LEU A 308 19.64 -2.05 8.83
N ALA A 309 19.04 -1.18 8.02
CA ALA A 309 17.90 -0.35 8.38
C ALA A 309 16.61 -1.03 7.91
N TYR A 310 15.51 -0.86 8.63
CA TYR A 310 14.19 -1.34 8.23
C TYR A 310 13.10 -0.57 8.98
N VAL A 311 11.85 -0.65 8.53
CA VAL A 311 10.69 -0.09 9.25
C VAL A 311 9.80 -1.21 9.82
N GLN A 312 9.17 -0.95 10.97
CA GLN A 312 8.28 -1.89 11.64
C GLN A 312 7.14 -1.19 12.39
N GLN A 313 6.00 -1.88 12.50
CA GLN A 313 4.83 -1.53 13.31
C GLN A 313 4.78 -2.35 14.61
N ASP A 314 4.03 -1.88 15.60
CA ASP A 314 3.88 -2.50 16.91
C ASP A 314 2.80 -3.60 16.89
N GLU A 315 1.60 -3.33 16.36
CA GLU A 315 0.43 -4.22 16.46
C GLU A 315 0.30 -5.27 15.32
N ASP A 316 0.15 -6.55 15.68
CA ASP A 316 0.11 -7.69 14.73
C ASP A 316 -1.17 -7.80 13.85
N TYR A 317 -2.14 -6.90 14.03
CA TYR A 317 -3.45 -6.91 13.40
C TYR A 317 -3.97 -5.54 12.92
N TYR A 318 -3.15 -4.47 12.95
CA TYR A 318 -3.52 -3.13 12.53
C TYR A 318 -2.63 -2.67 11.37
N GLU A 319 -3.20 -2.32 10.20
CA GLU A 319 -2.36 -1.90 9.05
C GLU A 319 -1.90 -0.44 9.13
N SER A 320 -2.60 0.36 9.94
CA SER A 320 -2.41 1.80 10.07
C SER A 320 -1.84 2.20 11.43
N ASP A 321 -1.14 1.26 12.06
CA ASP A 321 -0.19 1.57 13.12
C ASP A 321 1.01 2.35 12.56
N ARG A 322 1.73 3.07 13.43
CA ARG A 322 2.85 3.91 13.03
C ARG A 322 4.05 3.05 12.59
N TRP A 323 4.50 3.27 11.37
CA TRP A 323 5.80 2.78 10.90
C TRP A 323 6.95 3.52 11.60
N ILE A 324 7.74 2.78 12.37
CA ILE A 324 8.91 3.26 13.11
C ILE A 324 10.19 2.75 12.42
N LEU A 325 11.21 3.60 12.32
CA LEU A 325 12.54 3.28 11.77
C LEU A 325 13.41 2.60 12.82
N TYR A 326 14.03 1.48 12.43
CA TYR A 326 14.98 0.71 13.24
C TYR A 326 16.28 0.47 12.48
N THR A 327 17.35 0.21 13.25
CA THR A 327 18.63 -0.29 12.75
C THR A 327 19.13 -1.46 13.59
N VAL A 328 19.87 -2.36 12.94
CA VAL A 328 20.63 -3.46 13.57
C VAL A 328 22.04 -3.54 12.98
N ASP A 329 22.99 -4.04 13.76
CA ASP A 329 24.31 -4.48 13.27
C ASP A 329 24.19 -5.90 12.70
N VAL A 330 24.84 -6.15 11.55
CA VAL A 330 24.80 -7.44 10.82
C VAL A 330 26.19 -7.92 10.44
N ALA A 331 26.44 -9.22 10.55
CA ALA A 331 27.70 -9.85 10.13
C ALA A 331 27.51 -11.32 9.71
N VAL A 332 28.24 -11.77 8.68
CA VAL A 332 28.25 -13.19 8.28
C VAL A 332 29.02 -14.02 9.32
N GLU A 333 28.31 -14.92 10.02
CA GLU A 333 28.91 -15.87 10.97
C GLU A 333 28.69 -17.32 10.53
N GLY A 334 29.79 -17.96 10.12
CA GLY A 334 29.79 -19.37 9.71
C GLY A 334 28.98 -19.63 8.44
N SER A 335 27.73 -20.04 8.60
CA SER A 335 26.77 -20.29 7.52
C SER A 335 25.50 -19.42 7.60
N GLY A 336 25.44 -18.46 8.53
CA GLY A 336 24.31 -17.56 8.71
C GLY A 336 24.75 -16.10 8.86
N VAL A 337 23.82 -15.27 9.32
CA VAL A 337 24.07 -13.86 9.67
C VAL A 337 23.76 -13.68 11.14
N ALA A 338 24.70 -13.14 11.91
CA ALA A 338 24.46 -12.66 13.27
C ALA A 338 23.85 -11.26 13.19
N VAL A 339 22.89 -10.98 14.08
CA VAL A 339 22.20 -9.70 14.21
C VAL A 339 22.29 -9.24 15.66
N SER A 340 22.58 -7.96 15.88
CA SER A 340 22.73 -7.40 17.23
C SER A 340 22.46 -5.88 17.26
N ASN A 341 22.51 -5.27 18.44
CA ASN A 341 22.36 -3.81 18.63
C ASN A 341 21.10 -3.23 17.96
N TRP A 342 19.97 -3.91 18.12
CA TRP A 342 18.67 -3.44 17.67
C TRP A 342 18.30 -2.14 18.39
N LYS A 343 17.95 -1.12 17.61
CA LYS A 343 17.72 0.25 18.08
C LYS A 343 16.65 0.95 17.25
N SER A 344 15.75 1.70 17.88
CA SER A 344 14.86 2.65 17.18
C SER A 344 15.56 3.98 16.88
N LEU A 345 15.27 4.58 15.73
CA LEU A 345 15.71 5.93 15.38
C LEU A 345 14.57 6.96 15.36
N SER A 346 13.30 6.52 15.31
CA SER A 346 12.15 7.42 15.14
C SER A 346 11.02 7.23 16.16
N ALA A 347 11.26 6.58 17.30
CA ALA A 347 10.24 6.35 18.33
C ALA A 347 9.57 7.65 18.84
N GLY A 348 10.32 8.76 18.90
CA GLY A 348 9.82 10.10 19.26
C GLY A 348 9.12 10.88 18.14
N PHE A 349 9.19 10.42 16.89
CA PHE A 349 8.57 11.08 15.73
C PHE A 349 7.17 10.51 15.47
N ASP A 350 6.12 11.35 15.55
CA ASP A 350 4.73 10.89 15.53
C ASP A 350 4.13 10.64 14.12
N ARG A 351 4.96 10.78 13.08
CA ARG A 351 4.63 10.46 11.68
C ARG A 351 5.11 9.06 11.31
N TRP A 352 4.53 8.50 10.25
CA TRP A 352 4.95 7.21 9.71
C TRP A 352 6.20 7.39 8.88
N VAL A 353 7.29 6.71 9.25
CA VAL A 353 8.51 6.68 8.42
C VAL A 353 8.32 5.69 7.28
N GLN A 354 8.67 6.10 6.07
CA GLN A 354 8.57 5.31 4.84
C GLN A 354 9.82 5.49 3.97
N GLY A 355 10.01 4.56 3.04
CA GLY A 355 11.14 4.53 2.12
C GLY A 355 11.13 5.64 1.04
N PRO A 356 12.15 5.67 0.16
CA PRO A 356 13.33 4.80 0.22
C PRO A 356 14.19 5.11 1.46
N LEU A 357 14.59 4.07 2.21
CA LEU A 357 15.57 4.23 3.28
C LEU A 357 16.94 4.38 2.64
N THR A 358 17.53 5.58 2.71
CA THR A 358 18.76 5.91 1.98
C THR A 358 19.86 6.31 2.95
N TRP A 359 20.85 5.44 3.11
CA TRP A 359 22.04 5.70 3.93
C TRP A 359 22.86 6.86 3.36
N ALA A 360 23.44 7.68 4.25
CA ALA A 360 24.48 8.65 3.88
C ALA A 360 25.77 7.93 3.43
N HIS A 361 26.57 8.56 2.55
CA HIS A 361 27.84 7.99 2.03
C HIS A 361 28.93 7.71 3.08
N ASP A 362 28.71 8.10 4.34
CA ASP A 362 29.57 7.84 5.49
C ASP A 362 28.88 7.00 6.59
N ASP A 363 27.71 6.44 6.28
CA ASP A 363 26.83 5.66 7.17
C ASP A 363 26.47 6.37 8.51
N SER A 364 26.60 7.71 8.56
CA SER A 364 26.31 8.53 9.75
C SER A 364 24.82 8.74 10.01
N SER A 365 23.99 8.65 8.98
CA SER A 365 22.57 9.00 9.02
C SER A 365 21.78 8.34 7.88
N ILE A 366 20.44 8.28 8.02
CA ILE A 366 19.52 7.71 7.04
C ILE A 366 18.48 8.77 6.65
N TYR A 367 18.43 9.08 5.36
CA TYR A 367 17.34 9.84 4.75
C TYR A 367 16.13 8.93 4.52
N VAL A 368 14.94 9.45 4.80
CA VAL A 368 13.66 8.74 4.67
C VAL A 368 12.56 9.69 4.18
N THR A 369 11.40 9.15 3.79
CA THR A 369 10.18 9.95 3.68
C THR A 369 9.29 9.80 4.92
N ALA A 370 8.41 10.76 5.14
CA ALA A 370 7.24 10.61 6.01
C ALA A 370 6.10 11.52 5.54
N ASP A 371 4.87 11.12 5.83
CA ASP A 371 3.66 11.86 5.49
C ASP A 371 3.37 12.91 6.60
N ASP A 372 3.38 14.21 6.27
CA ASP A 372 3.18 15.30 7.24
C ASP A 372 2.36 16.49 6.68
N TYR A 373 1.21 16.76 7.29
CA TYR A 373 0.22 17.76 6.89
C TYR A 373 -0.20 17.64 5.41
N ALA A 374 -0.58 16.44 5.00
CA ALA A 374 -1.02 16.10 3.63
C ALA A 374 0.05 16.35 2.54
N ARG A 375 1.34 16.18 2.88
CA ARG A 375 2.45 16.05 1.92
C ARG A 375 3.42 14.98 2.40
N VAL A 376 3.94 14.17 1.47
CA VAL A 376 5.13 13.35 1.69
C VAL A 376 6.38 14.25 1.68
N LYS A 377 7.18 14.22 2.76
CA LYS A 377 8.40 15.04 2.90
C LYS A 377 9.63 14.17 3.22
N ILE A 378 10.81 14.67 2.89
CA ILE A 378 12.09 14.03 3.25
C ILE A 378 12.55 14.50 4.63
N TYR A 379 13.08 13.57 5.42
CA TYR A 379 13.69 13.77 6.73
C TYR A 379 15.04 13.05 6.79
N ASN A 380 15.91 13.41 7.74
CA ASN A 380 17.18 12.70 7.98
C ASN A 380 17.33 12.34 9.47
N PHE A 381 17.69 11.08 9.74
CA PHE A 381 17.88 10.51 11.07
C PHE A 381 19.35 10.12 11.30
N PRO A 382 20.09 10.80 12.20
CA PRO A 382 21.44 10.37 12.62
C PRO A 382 21.41 9.00 13.32
N ILE A 383 22.38 8.14 13.01
CA ILE A 383 22.47 6.79 13.62
C ILE A 383 22.74 6.87 15.13
N ASP A 384 23.42 7.91 15.60
CA ASP A 384 23.70 8.16 17.02
C ASP A 384 22.59 8.96 17.75
N ALA A 385 21.50 9.32 17.07
CA ALA A 385 20.39 10.07 17.66
C ALA A 385 19.75 9.35 18.86
N ASP A 386 19.25 10.14 19.81
CA ASP A 386 18.40 9.63 20.91
C ASP A 386 17.01 9.22 20.38
N GLU A 387 16.35 8.25 21.01
CA GLU A 387 15.04 7.76 20.58
C GLU A 387 13.95 8.85 20.61
N SER A 388 14.14 9.91 21.42
CA SER A 388 13.27 11.10 21.47
C SER A 388 13.55 12.15 20.38
N PHE A 389 14.48 11.88 19.44
CA PHE A 389 14.79 12.79 18.34
C PHE A 389 13.61 12.98 17.38
N VAL A 390 13.41 14.23 16.96
CA VAL A 390 12.41 14.65 15.97
C VAL A 390 13.15 15.41 14.88
N PRO A 391 13.13 14.94 13.61
CA PRO A 391 13.79 15.62 12.50
C PRO A 391 12.97 16.81 11.98
N GLU A 392 13.65 17.81 11.44
CA GLU A 392 13.04 18.89 10.65
C GLU A 392 12.86 18.45 9.18
N PRO A 393 11.79 18.86 8.50
CA PRO A 393 11.53 18.47 7.11
C PRO A 393 12.47 19.20 6.12
N MET A 394 13.07 18.44 5.21
CA MET A 394 13.95 18.96 4.14
C MET A 394 13.17 19.47 2.92
N THR A 395 11.90 19.06 2.75
CA THR A 395 11.01 19.46 1.65
C THR A 395 9.67 19.96 2.19
N SER A 396 8.89 20.70 1.40
CA SER A 396 7.74 21.46 1.91
C SER A 396 6.42 21.33 1.13
N ASN A 397 6.32 21.91 -0.07
CA ASN A 397 5.02 22.18 -0.70
C ASN A 397 4.47 21.03 -1.56
N THR A 398 5.36 20.32 -2.26
CA THR A 398 5.06 19.16 -3.12
C THR A 398 5.23 17.87 -2.34
N SER A 399 4.42 16.84 -2.62
CA SER A 399 4.65 15.49 -2.07
C SER A 399 5.79 14.81 -2.82
N VAL A 400 6.79 14.33 -2.11
CA VAL A 400 7.88 13.52 -2.67
C VAL A 400 7.34 12.14 -3.07
N SER A 401 7.72 11.67 -4.26
CA SER A 401 7.38 10.34 -4.78
C SER A 401 8.54 9.36 -4.61
N THR A 402 9.78 9.84 -4.75
CA THR A 402 11.01 9.17 -4.34
C THR A 402 12.17 10.17 -4.37
N PHE A 403 13.33 9.79 -3.85
CA PHE A 403 14.56 10.59 -3.90
C PHE A 403 15.78 9.66 -3.94
N ALA A 404 16.94 10.20 -4.29
CA ALA A 404 18.22 9.51 -4.24
C ALA A 404 19.36 10.45 -3.83
N LEU A 405 20.35 9.92 -3.12
CA LEU A 405 21.54 10.66 -2.69
C LEU A 405 22.61 10.65 -3.80
N LEU A 406 22.98 11.82 -4.31
CA LEU A 406 23.98 11.97 -5.37
C LEU A 406 25.41 11.94 -4.82
N PRO A 407 26.44 11.67 -5.65
CA PRO A 407 27.82 11.50 -5.20
C PRO A 407 28.49 12.74 -4.58
N ASP A 408 27.86 13.92 -4.65
CA ASP A 408 28.31 15.15 -4.00
C ASP A 408 27.62 15.42 -2.65
N GLY A 409 26.67 14.57 -2.24
CA GLY A 409 25.86 14.72 -1.03
C GLY A 409 24.57 15.52 -1.22
N SER A 410 24.26 16.00 -2.43
CA SER A 410 22.95 16.57 -2.74
C SER A 410 21.89 15.48 -2.95
N LEU A 411 20.61 15.83 -2.80
CA LEU A 411 19.50 14.91 -3.08
C LEU A 411 18.91 15.22 -4.47
N PHE A 412 18.83 14.21 -5.33
CA PHE A 412 17.87 14.24 -6.44
C PHE A 412 16.49 13.89 -5.87
N VAL A 413 15.48 14.71 -6.14
CA VAL A 413 14.12 14.53 -5.62
C VAL A 413 13.13 14.49 -6.78
N ALA A 414 12.32 13.44 -6.82
CA ALA A 414 11.15 13.35 -7.68
C ALA A 414 9.88 13.56 -6.85
N ALA A 415 9.05 14.51 -7.26
CA ALA A 415 7.87 14.95 -6.51
C ALA A 415 6.64 15.17 -7.42
N THR A 416 5.49 15.37 -6.78
CA THR A 416 4.20 15.57 -7.41
C THR A 416 3.35 16.56 -6.60
N ALA A 417 2.33 17.12 -7.23
CA ALA A 417 1.27 17.90 -6.61
C ALA A 417 -0.03 17.75 -7.38
N ILE A 418 -1.15 18.24 -6.84
CA ILE A 418 -2.47 18.23 -7.51
C ILE A 418 -2.40 18.83 -8.93
N TRP A 419 -1.51 19.80 -9.16
CA TRP A 419 -1.30 20.49 -10.44
C TRP A 419 -0.19 19.91 -11.33
N THR A 420 0.65 18.98 -10.86
CA THR A 420 1.74 18.40 -11.67
C THR A 420 2.01 16.92 -11.37
N PRO A 421 1.99 16.03 -12.37
CA PRO A 421 2.30 14.61 -12.20
C PRO A 421 3.79 14.35 -11.93
N SER A 422 4.69 15.26 -12.28
CA SER A 422 6.13 15.07 -12.11
C SER A 422 6.87 16.41 -12.06
N GLU A 423 7.48 16.72 -10.92
CA GLU A 423 8.55 17.71 -10.80
C GLU A 423 9.83 17.01 -10.33
N TRP A 424 10.96 17.28 -10.98
CA TRP A 424 12.27 16.75 -10.62
C TRP A 424 13.24 17.89 -10.33
N TYR A 425 13.94 17.81 -9.19
CA TYR A 425 14.84 18.87 -8.74
C TYR A 425 16.03 18.33 -7.94
N ILE A 426 17.12 19.09 -7.94
CA ILE A 426 18.23 18.91 -6.99
C ILE A 426 17.96 19.73 -5.74
N LEU A 427 18.22 19.16 -4.57
CA LEU A 427 18.17 19.81 -3.27
C LEU A 427 19.56 19.76 -2.62
N ALA A 428 20.19 20.92 -2.45
CA ALA A 428 21.53 21.07 -1.86
C ALA A 428 21.54 22.23 -0.85
N ASP A 429 21.96 21.98 0.40
CA ASP A 429 21.95 22.94 1.51
C ASP A 429 20.60 23.67 1.69
N GLY A 430 19.49 22.96 1.46
CA GLY A 430 18.12 23.52 1.49
C GLY A 430 17.71 24.32 0.25
N ASN A 431 18.61 24.51 -0.72
CA ASN A 431 18.34 25.20 -1.98
C ASN A 431 17.81 24.21 -3.02
N LYS A 432 16.64 24.52 -3.59
CA LYS A 432 16.01 23.74 -4.66
C LYS A 432 16.37 24.29 -6.04
N ASN A 433 16.83 23.42 -6.93
CA ASN A 433 17.07 23.69 -8.35
C ASN A 433 16.21 22.75 -9.21
N THR A 434 15.08 23.25 -9.73
CA THR A 434 14.17 22.46 -10.58
C THR A 434 14.78 22.21 -11.95
N LEU A 435 14.91 20.93 -12.30
CA LEU A 435 15.38 20.45 -13.60
C LEU A 435 14.20 20.26 -14.57
N PHE A 436 13.05 19.84 -14.05
CA PHE A 436 11.87 19.48 -14.84
C PHE A 436 10.57 19.71 -14.04
N ASP A 437 9.52 20.23 -14.68
CA ASP A 437 8.14 20.24 -14.16
C ASP A 437 7.18 20.00 -15.33
N ALA A 438 6.41 18.91 -15.26
CA ALA A 438 5.43 18.54 -16.28
C ALA A 438 4.41 19.66 -16.54
N SER A 439 3.99 20.41 -15.51
CA SER A 439 3.02 21.51 -15.65
C SER A 439 3.54 22.69 -16.49
N GLN A 440 4.86 22.80 -16.65
CA GLN A 440 5.50 23.87 -17.43
C GLN A 440 5.85 23.44 -18.87
N VAL A 441 5.77 22.15 -19.20
CA VAL A 441 6.20 21.61 -20.50
C VAL A 441 5.14 20.80 -21.25
N ASP A 442 4.22 20.12 -20.55
CA ASP A 442 3.20 19.28 -21.19
C ASP A 442 1.99 20.14 -21.61
N PRO A 443 1.64 20.23 -22.91
CA PRO A 443 0.53 21.08 -23.38
C PRO A 443 -0.83 20.73 -22.77
N ASN A 444 -1.02 19.48 -22.32
CA ASN A 444 -2.25 19.01 -21.68
C ASN A 444 -2.44 19.60 -20.26
N LEU A 445 -1.38 20.16 -19.66
CA LEU A 445 -1.36 20.73 -18.32
C LEU A 445 -1.28 22.27 -18.34
N ALA A 446 -1.47 22.89 -19.52
CA ALA A 446 -1.28 24.32 -19.71
C ALA A 446 -2.19 25.17 -18.80
N GLY A 447 -1.57 25.97 -17.94
CA GLY A 447 -2.25 26.83 -16.97
C GLY A 447 -2.38 26.23 -15.56
N LEU A 448 -2.12 24.93 -15.38
CA LEU A 448 -2.07 24.34 -14.04
C LEU A 448 -0.89 24.91 -13.24
N GLY A 449 -1.07 25.05 -11.92
CA GLY A 449 -0.01 25.48 -11.01
C GLY A 449 -0.52 25.63 -9.58
N SER A 450 0.41 25.84 -8.64
CA SER A 450 0.10 25.98 -7.20
C SER A 450 -0.94 27.05 -6.86
N HIS A 451 -1.17 28.04 -7.74
CA HIS A 451 -2.16 29.10 -7.56
C HIS A 451 -3.63 28.62 -7.63
N THR A 452 -3.91 27.45 -8.24
CA THR A 452 -5.25 26.84 -8.24
C THR A 452 -5.57 26.17 -6.90
N VAL A 453 -4.55 25.83 -6.11
CA VAL A 453 -4.66 25.10 -4.85
C VAL A 453 -4.44 26.03 -3.66
N SER A 454 -5.17 25.78 -2.59
CA SER A 454 -5.04 26.46 -1.29
C SER A 454 -5.57 25.53 -0.21
N GLU A 455 -5.35 25.83 1.07
CA GLU A 455 -5.89 25.04 2.19
C GLU A 455 -6.47 25.96 3.27
N PHE A 456 -7.32 25.39 4.13
CA PHE A 456 -7.76 26.01 5.37
C PHE A 456 -7.79 25.00 6.51
N PHE A 457 -7.87 25.52 7.73
CA PHE A 457 -7.94 24.73 8.95
C PHE A 457 -9.26 25.00 9.67
N PHE A 458 -9.85 23.94 10.22
CA PHE A 458 -11.12 23.98 10.93
C PHE A 458 -11.08 23.10 12.19
N ASN A 459 -12.00 23.30 13.12
CA ASN A 459 -12.01 22.55 14.37
C ASN A 459 -12.65 21.18 14.18
N GLY A 460 -11.97 20.12 14.63
CA GLY A 460 -12.54 18.79 14.75
C GLY A 460 -13.66 18.71 15.80
N SER A 461 -14.34 17.57 15.80
CA SER A 461 -15.47 17.25 16.66
C SER A 461 -15.08 16.48 17.92
N ASN A 462 -14.00 15.68 17.86
CA ASN A 462 -13.41 15.04 19.04
C ASN A 462 -12.82 16.12 19.98
N PRO A 463 -13.33 16.27 21.22
CA PRO A 463 -12.85 17.29 22.16
C PRO A 463 -11.46 17.02 22.75
N GLU A 464 -10.90 15.83 22.55
CA GLU A 464 -9.55 15.47 22.98
C GLU A 464 -8.50 15.80 21.91
N LEU A 465 -8.91 16.13 20.68
CA LEU A 465 -8.02 16.52 19.60
C LEU A 465 -7.41 17.91 19.85
N GLN A 466 -6.08 17.95 19.96
CA GLN A 466 -5.33 19.16 20.32
C GLN A 466 -4.96 20.05 19.12
N GLN A 467 -5.32 19.64 17.91
CA GLN A 467 -4.98 20.30 16.64
C GLN A 467 -6.22 20.61 15.80
N GLN A 468 -6.06 21.50 14.82
CA GLN A 468 -7.09 21.73 13.80
C GLN A 468 -6.96 20.71 12.66
N LEU A 469 -8.09 20.37 12.06
CA LEU A 469 -8.17 19.54 10.87
C LEU A 469 -7.94 20.38 9.62
N GLN A 470 -7.37 19.77 8.59
CA GLN A 470 -6.98 20.43 7.35
C GLN A 470 -7.99 20.12 6.23
N ALA A 471 -8.20 21.07 5.32
CA ALA A 471 -8.96 20.83 4.10
C ALA A 471 -8.36 21.59 2.91
N TRP A 472 -8.24 20.90 1.77
CA TRP A 472 -7.85 21.53 0.51
C TRP A 472 -9.02 22.28 -0.13
N ILE A 473 -8.67 23.36 -0.83
CA ILE A 473 -9.51 24.11 -1.75
C ILE A 473 -8.84 24.09 -3.12
N VAL A 474 -9.51 23.52 -4.12
CA VAL A 474 -9.03 23.52 -5.51
C VAL A 474 -10.00 24.32 -6.39
N LYS A 475 -9.43 25.27 -7.13
CA LYS A 475 -10.13 26.24 -7.97
C LYS A 475 -10.01 25.86 -9.45
N PRO A 476 -10.95 26.29 -10.31
CA PRO A 476 -10.77 26.20 -11.76
C PRO A 476 -9.46 26.84 -12.20
N THR A 477 -8.82 26.29 -13.22
CA THR A 477 -7.59 26.78 -13.85
C THR A 477 -7.72 28.23 -14.32
N PHE A 478 -8.93 28.60 -14.76
CA PHE A 478 -9.28 29.98 -15.15
C PHE A 478 -10.28 30.62 -14.17
N TYR A 479 -10.05 30.43 -12.86
CA TYR A 479 -10.86 31.02 -11.79
C TYR A 479 -10.99 32.54 -11.93
N GLN A 480 -12.23 33.03 -11.86
CA GLN A 480 -12.56 34.45 -11.93
C GLN A 480 -12.96 34.95 -10.53
N GLU A 481 -12.24 35.93 -10.02
CA GLU A 481 -12.59 36.59 -8.77
C GLU A 481 -14.01 37.19 -8.83
N ASN A 482 -14.69 37.22 -7.68
CA ASN A 482 -16.05 37.76 -7.53
C ASN A 482 -17.15 36.98 -8.29
N VAL A 483 -16.83 35.82 -8.86
CA VAL A 483 -17.80 34.81 -9.32
C VAL A 483 -18.03 33.80 -8.20
N THR A 484 -19.29 33.45 -7.96
CA THR A 484 -19.67 32.37 -7.04
C THR A 484 -19.76 31.05 -7.81
N TYR A 485 -19.20 29.98 -7.26
CA TYR A 485 -19.12 28.65 -7.89
C TYR A 485 -19.71 27.58 -6.97
N PRO A 486 -20.45 26.57 -7.49
CA PRO A 486 -20.98 25.49 -6.67
C PRO A 486 -19.88 24.66 -6.00
N LEU A 487 -20.15 24.19 -4.79
CA LEU A 487 -19.30 23.27 -4.04
C LEU A 487 -19.31 21.86 -4.67
N ALA A 488 -18.15 21.24 -4.79
CA ALA A 488 -18.00 19.79 -4.82
C ALA A 488 -17.21 19.34 -3.59
N PHE A 489 -17.88 18.62 -2.69
CA PHE A 489 -17.33 18.19 -1.41
C PHE A 489 -16.75 16.78 -1.53
N TYR A 490 -15.45 16.64 -1.28
CA TYR A 490 -14.64 15.47 -1.58
C TYR A 490 -14.32 14.67 -0.32
N ILE A 491 -14.58 13.36 -0.34
CA ILE A 491 -14.38 12.46 0.80
C ILE A 491 -13.46 11.30 0.38
N HIS A 492 -12.31 11.15 1.04
CA HIS A 492 -11.29 10.16 0.64
C HIS A 492 -11.64 8.73 1.06
N GLY A 493 -10.99 7.76 0.41
CA GLY A 493 -10.98 6.36 0.83
C GLY A 493 -10.03 6.11 2.01
N GLY A 494 -9.98 4.86 2.47
CA GLY A 494 -9.24 4.45 3.67
C GLY A 494 -10.16 3.66 4.61
N PRO A 495 -10.43 4.12 5.85
CA PRO A 495 -10.38 5.54 6.25
C PRO A 495 -8.99 6.10 6.54
N GLN A 496 -8.01 5.27 6.89
CA GLN A 496 -6.64 5.67 7.19
C GLN A 496 -5.84 5.98 5.92
N GLY A 497 -6.27 7.03 5.22
CA GLY A 497 -5.55 7.71 4.16
C GLY A 497 -5.67 9.21 4.35
N ASN A 498 -5.39 9.98 3.31
CA ASN A 498 -5.65 11.42 3.28
C ASN A 498 -5.87 11.91 1.83
N TRP A 499 -6.52 13.06 1.69
CA TRP A 499 -6.34 13.92 0.53
C TRP A 499 -4.98 14.62 0.64
N GLY A 500 -3.96 14.07 -0.02
CA GLY A 500 -2.63 14.66 -0.13
C GLY A 500 -2.52 15.70 -1.24
N ASN A 501 -1.53 16.59 -1.18
CA ASN A 501 -1.11 17.38 -2.35
C ASN A 501 -0.27 16.51 -3.29
N SER A 502 -0.93 15.63 -4.03
CA SER A 502 -0.31 14.70 -4.98
C SER A 502 -1.19 14.52 -6.22
N TRP A 503 -0.59 14.08 -7.33
CA TRP A 503 -1.31 13.83 -8.56
C TRP A 503 -2.09 12.50 -8.50
N SER A 504 -3.35 12.53 -8.91
CA SER A 504 -4.17 11.33 -9.07
C SER A 504 -4.64 11.17 -10.50
N ASN A 505 -4.33 10.04 -11.15
CA ASN A 505 -4.86 9.72 -12.48
C ASN A 505 -6.32 9.21 -12.46
N ARG A 506 -7.01 9.31 -11.31
CA ARG A 506 -8.37 8.78 -11.06
C ARG A 506 -9.32 9.81 -10.45
N TRP A 507 -8.87 10.50 -9.41
CA TRP A 507 -9.66 11.43 -8.61
C TRP A 507 -8.98 12.82 -8.52
N ASN A 508 -8.35 13.30 -9.59
CA ASN A 508 -7.75 14.64 -9.57
C ASN A 508 -8.85 15.71 -9.34
N PRO A 509 -8.79 16.50 -8.26
CA PRO A 509 -9.79 17.54 -7.99
C PRO A 509 -9.79 18.64 -9.07
N GLN A 510 -8.66 18.90 -9.75
CA GLN A 510 -8.55 19.93 -10.77
C GLN A 510 -9.51 19.71 -11.96
N VAL A 511 -9.71 18.45 -12.38
CA VAL A 511 -10.62 18.11 -13.50
C VAL A 511 -12.09 18.38 -13.14
N TRP A 512 -12.46 18.19 -11.87
CA TRP A 512 -13.79 18.52 -11.36
C TRP A 512 -13.93 20.04 -11.13
N ALA A 513 -12.88 20.72 -10.67
CA ALA A 513 -12.86 22.17 -10.53
C ALA A 513 -13.10 22.85 -11.89
N ASP A 514 -12.48 22.33 -12.95
CA ASP A 514 -12.64 22.79 -14.33
C ASP A 514 -13.96 22.41 -15.01
N GLN A 515 -14.83 21.64 -14.35
CA GLN A 515 -16.27 21.62 -14.68
C GLN A 515 -17.01 22.88 -14.17
N GLY A 516 -16.32 23.81 -13.51
CA GLY A 516 -16.90 24.99 -12.86
C GLY A 516 -17.47 24.67 -11.48
N TYR A 517 -16.66 24.02 -10.63
CA TYR A 517 -16.91 23.84 -9.19
C TYR A 517 -15.73 24.41 -8.38
N ILE A 518 -15.94 24.62 -7.09
CA ILE A 518 -14.84 24.68 -6.11
C ILE A 518 -14.82 23.36 -5.37
N ILE A 519 -13.67 22.69 -5.38
CA ILE A 519 -13.50 21.46 -4.60
C ILE A 519 -13.13 21.85 -3.18
N VAL A 520 -13.81 21.25 -2.20
CA VAL A 520 -13.34 21.22 -0.80
C VAL A 520 -13.11 19.77 -0.42
N ALA A 521 -11.89 19.43 -0.02
CA ALA A 521 -11.47 18.07 0.28
C ALA A 521 -10.87 18.02 1.70
N PRO A 522 -11.69 17.77 2.74
CA PRO A 522 -11.23 17.71 4.13
C PRO A 522 -10.55 16.39 4.49
N ASN A 523 -9.64 16.47 5.46
CA ASN A 523 -9.01 15.35 6.14
C ASN A 523 -9.60 15.24 7.58
N PRO A 524 -10.68 14.45 7.79
CA PRO A 524 -11.33 14.26 9.10
C PRO A 524 -10.55 13.31 10.04
N THR A 525 -11.08 13.07 11.24
CA THR A 525 -10.66 11.98 12.14
C THR A 525 -10.54 10.65 11.39
N GLY A 526 -9.47 9.90 11.65
CA GLY A 526 -9.03 8.74 10.87
C GLY A 526 -7.94 9.07 9.84
N SER A 527 -7.77 10.33 9.44
CA SER A 527 -6.78 10.68 8.41
C SER A 527 -5.33 10.50 8.88
N THR A 528 -4.51 9.89 8.02
CA THR A 528 -3.05 9.82 8.18
C THR A 528 -2.40 11.18 7.88
N SER A 529 -1.07 11.31 8.02
CA SER A 529 -0.30 12.55 7.79
C SER A 529 -0.43 13.62 8.90
N PHE A 530 -1.27 13.43 9.93
CA PHE A 530 -1.47 14.40 11.03
C PHE A 530 -1.17 13.84 12.44
N GLY A 531 -0.41 12.74 12.52
CA GLY A 531 -0.02 12.10 13.78
C GLY A 531 -0.99 11.01 14.27
N GLN A 532 -0.44 9.96 14.88
CA GLN A 532 -1.13 8.69 15.12
C GLN A 532 -2.46 8.81 15.89
N PHE A 533 -2.56 9.73 16.87
CA PHE A 533 -3.79 9.95 17.64
C PHE A 533 -5.01 10.35 16.77
N LEU A 534 -4.80 11.07 15.66
CA LEU A 534 -5.90 11.38 14.73
C LEU A 534 -6.35 10.14 13.96
N THR A 535 -5.38 9.29 13.56
CA THR A 535 -5.62 8.01 12.88
C THR A 535 -6.46 7.09 13.77
N ASP A 536 -6.02 6.83 15.00
CA ASP A 536 -6.64 5.85 15.90
C ASP A 536 -8.01 6.30 16.44
N SER A 537 -8.24 7.61 16.52
CA SER A 537 -9.50 8.20 17.02
C SER A 537 -10.75 7.78 16.23
N ILE A 538 -10.61 7.13 15.07
CA ILE A 538 -11.73 6.57 14.30
C ILE A 538 -12.20 5.19 14.80
N GLN A 539 -11.42 4.48 15.62
CA GLN A 539 -11.68 3.08 15.95
C GLN A 539 -13.04 2.88 16.65
N GLY A 540 -13.95 2.14 16.03
CA GLY A 540 -15.33 1.95 16.48
C GLY A 540 -16.22 3.20 16.34
N GLN A 541 -15.75 4.27 15.68
CA GLN A 541 -16.38 5.60 15.58
C GLN A 541 -16.66 6.04 14.12
N TRP A 542 -16.66 5.11 13.16
CA TRP A 542 -16.83 5.37 11.72
C TRP A 542 -17.97 6.35 11.35
N GLY A 543 -19.11 6.29 12.03
CA GLY A 543 -20.27 7.18 11.81
C GLY A 543 -20.36 8.39 12.75
N ASN A 544 -19.41 8.55 13.67
CA ASN A 544 -19.38 9.61 14.68
C ASN A 544 -18.37 10.72 14.32
N TRP A 545 -17.16 10.71 14.87
CA TRP A 545 -16.19 11.81 14.73
C TRP A 545 -15.91 12.21 13.27
N PRO A 546 -15.63 11.27 12.33
CA PRO A 546 -15.32 11.68 10.96
C PRO A 546 -16.52 12.33 10.25
N TYR A 547 -17.74 11.87 10.54
CA TYR A 547 -18.96 12.49 10.03
C TYR A 547 -19.15 13.90 10.61
N HIS A 548 -18.97 14.08 11.93
CA HIS A 548 -19.10 15.38 12.57
C HIS A 548 -17.98 16.36 12.18
N ASP A 549 -16.79 15.88 11.82
CA ASP A 549 -15.72 16.69 11.23
C ASP A 549 -16.10 17.19 9.84
N LEU A 550 -16.68 16.34 9.00
CA LEU A 550 -17.20 16.75 7.68
C LEU A 550 -18.37 17.75 7.81
N VAL A 551 -19.23 17.60 8.82
CA VAL A 551 -20.24 18.60 9.19
C VAL A 551 -19.59 19.93 9.60
N ASN A 552 -18.51 19.91 10.39
CA ASN A 552 -17.77 21.12 10.77
C ASN A 552 -17.10 21.80 9.57
N ALA A 553 -16.47 21.04 8.67
CA ALA A 553 -15.86 21.54 7.44
C ALA A 553 -16.90 22.19 6.51
N TRP A 554 -18.04 21.52 6.29
CA TRP A 554 -19.13 22.07 5.49
C TRP A 554 -19.71 23.33 6.13
N ASN A 555 -19.92 23.36 7.45
CA ASN A 555 -20.38 24.55 8.16
C ASN A 555 -19.39 25.71 8.07
N TYR A 556 -18.08 25.45 8.14
CA TYR A 556 -17.05 26.48 7.97
C TYR A 556 -17.11 27.09 6.57
N VAL A 557 -17.18 26.26 5.52
CA VAL A 557 -17.34 26.70 4.13
C VAL A 557 -18.63 27.49 3.94
N ASN A 558 -19.78 26.93 4.32
CA ASN A 558 -21.08 27.60 4.20
C ASN A 558 -21.07 28.96 4.92
N THR A 559 -20.65 29.02 6.18
CA THR A 559 -20.71 30.27 6.96
C THR A 559 -19.70 31.32 6.52
N SER A 560 -18.45 30.92 6.24
CA SER A 560 -17.32 31.84 6.09
C SER A 560 -16.91 32.09 4.64
N MET A 561 -17.17 31.15 3.72
CA MET A 561 -16.71 31.22 2.32
C MET A 561 -17.87 31.49 1.36
N LYS A 562 -18.56 32.63 1.51
CA LYS A 562 -19.74 33.03 0.69
C LYS A 562 -19.47 33.28 -0.82
N TRP A 563 -18.27 32.98 -1.30
CA TRP A 563 -17.91 32.89 -2.72
C TRP A 563 -17.99 31.44 -3.26
N ILE A 564 -18.20 30.46 -2.37
CA ILE A 564 -18.57 29.08 -2.68
C ILE A 564 -20.08 28.95 -2.46
N ASP A 565 -20.79 28.42 -3.45
CA ASP A 565 -22.22 28.14 -3.41
C ASP A 565 -22.45 26.73 -2.85
N THR A 566 -22.79 26.68 -1.56
CA THR A 566 -23.22 25.45 -0.87
C THR A 566 -24.68 25.10 -1.16
N GLU A 567 -25.54 26.07 -1.50
CA GLU A 567 -26.95 25.81 -1.82
C GLU A 567 -27.12 24.95 -3.06
N ASN A 568 -26.15 24.96 -3.98
CA ASN A 568 -26.07 24.07 -5.15
C ASN A 568 -24.91 23.05 -5.06
N GLY A 569 -24.44 22.75 -3.86
CA GLY A 569 -23.34 21.83 -3.61
C GLY A 569 -23.66 20.36 -3.93
N ILE A 570 -22.62 19.58 -4.20
CA ILE A 570 -22.66 18.11 -4.34
C ILE A 570 -21.60 17.48 -3.42
N ALA A 571 -21.74 16.19 -3.11
CA ALA A 571 -20.70 15.43 -2.42
C ALA A 571 -20.33 14.14 -3.17
N ALA A 572 -19.05 13.76 -3.10
CA ALA A 572 -18.51 12.58 -3.78
C ALA A 572 -17.40 11.90 -2.96
N GLY A 573 -17.37 10.57 -2.99
CA GLY A 573 -16.30 9.78 -2.38
C GLY A 573 -16.23 8.34 -2.88
N ALA A 574 -15.09 7.69 -2.63
CA ALA A 574 -14.83 6.30 -3.00
C ALA A 574 -14.41 5.45 -1.80
N SER A 575 -14.64 4.14 -1.83
CA SER A 575 -14.25 3.21 -0.75
C SER A 575 -14.88 3.63 0.59
N TYR A 576 -14.09 3.85 1.66
CA TYR A 576 -14.58 4.50 2.89
C TYR A 576 -15.29 5.85 2.64
N GLY A 577 -14.83 6.68 1.71
CA GLY A 577 -15.52 7.91 1.31
C GLY A 577 -16.86 7.65 0.62
N GLY A 578 -16.99 6.49 -0.03
CA GLY A 578 -18.27 5.99 -0.56
C GLY A 578 -19.21 5.49 0.54
N TYR A 579 -18.68 4.82 1.56
CA TYR A 579 -19.40 4.51 2.81
C TYR A 579 -19.87 5.79 3.50
N MET A 580 -18.99 6.79 3.67
CA MET A 580 -19.32 8.05 4.32
C MET A 580 -20.33 8.86 3.48
N THR A 581 -20.30 8.75 2.15
CA THR A 581 -21.36 9.27 1.28
C THR A 581 -22.72 8.60 1.57
N ASN A 582 -22.73 7.28 1.81
CA ASN A 582 -23.94 6.53 2.21
C ASN A 582 -24.39 6.87 3.65
N TRP A 583 -23.45 7.20 4.54
CA TRP A 583 -23.74 7.67 5.90
C TRP A 583 -24.25 9.12 5.92
N ILE A 584 -23.77 9.97 5.01
CA ILE A 584 -24.28 11.34 4.79
C ILE A 584 -25.73 11.28 4.26
N GLN A 585 -26.05 10.40 3.30
CA GLN A 585 -27.43 10.12 2.85
C GLN A 585 -28.36 9.71 4.02
N SER A 586 -27.82 9.11 5.10
CA SER A 586 -28.56 8.68 6.29
C SER A 586 -28.85 9.79 7.30
N ASN A 587 -28.20 10.95 7.20
CA ASN A 587 -28.19 12.00 8.23
C ASN A 587 -28.49 13.40 7.65
N ASP A 588 -28.64 14.40 8.52
CA ASP A 588 -29.10 15.74 8.13
C ASP A 588 -28.25 16.39 7.02
N LEU A 589 -26.92 16.22 7.06
CA LEU A 589 -25.98 16.77 6.07
C LEU A 589 -26.26 16.27 4.63
N GLY A 590 -26.88 15.10 4.46
CA GLY A 590 -27.28 14.61 3.13
C GLY A 590 -28.24 15.56 2.41
N ASN A 591 -29.13 16.23 3.15
CA ASN A 591 -30.14 17.14 2.60
C ASN A 591 -29.57 18.51 2.17
N GLU A 592 -28.34 18.83 2.58
CA GLU A 592 -27.64 20.05 2.19
C GLU A 592 -26.97 19.93 0.79
N PHE A 593 -26.95 18.73 0.20
CA PHE A 593 -26.39 18.47 -1.14
C PHE A 593 -27.50 18.23 -2.18
N LYS A 594 -27.29 18.71 -3.41
CA LYS A 594 -28.21 18.48 -4.54
C LYS A 594 -28.19 17.05 -5.05
N CYS A 595 -27.02 16.42 -5.00
CA CYS A 595 -26.85 15.01 -5.28
C CYS A 595 -25.55 14.47 -4.67
N LEU A 596 -25.50 13.15 -4.53
CA LEU A 596 -24.39 12.38 -4.01
C LEU A 596 -23.78 11.49 -5.12
N VAL A 597 -22.50 11.17 -5.00
CA VAL A 597 -21.78 10.21 -5.85
C VAL A 597 -20.98 9.26 -4.96
N THR A 598 -21.32 7.96 -4.97
CA THR A 598 -20.57 6.92 -4.26
C THR A 598 -19.93 5.97 -5.26
N HIS A 599 -18.70 5.51 -4.96
CA HIS A 599 -17.90 4.64 -5.81
C HIS A 599 -17.32 3.52 -4.93
N ASP A 600 -17.68 2.27 -5.21
CA ASP A 600 -17.22 1.09 -4.46
C ASP A 600 -17.38 1.27 -2.93
N GLY A 601 -18.54 1.79 -2.49
CA GLY A 601 -18.77 2.26 -1.12
C GLY A 601 -19.69 1.36 -0.30
N ILE A 602 -19.31 1.03 0.94
CA ILE A 602 -20.09 0.15 1.83
C ILE A 602 -21.48 0.75 2.10
N SER A 603 -22.52 -0.02 1.84
CA SER A 603 -23.90 0.29 2.19
C SER A 603 -24.38 -0.53 3.38
N ASN A 604 -23.93 -1.79 3.50
CA ASN A 604 -24.18 -2.67 4.63
C ASN A 604 -22.88 -3.05 5.33
N THR A 605 -22.64 -2.48 6.51
CA THR A 605 -21.44 -2.71 7.32
C THR A 605 -21.37 -4.11 7.91
N GLU A 606 -22.51 -4.79 8.15
CA GLU A 606 -22.52 -6.24 8.45
C GLU A 606 -22.15 -7.09 7.21
N GLY A 607 -22.26 -6.54 6.00
CA GLY A 607 -21.82 -7.16 4.75
C GLY A 607 -20.31 -7.05 4.49
N ALA A 608 -19.62 -6.12 5.14
CA ALA A 608 -18.18 -5.87 4.95
C ALA A 608 -17.28 -7.07 5.28
N TRP A 609 -17.80 -8.05 6.04
CA TRP A 609 -17.16 -9.36 6.28
C TRP A 609 -17.07 -10.27 5.04
N ALA A 610 -17.57 -9.82 3.89
CA ALA A 610 -17.27 -10.41 2.59
C ALA A 610 -15.97 -9.87 1.95
N SER A 611 -15.31 -8.87 2.57
CA SER A 611 -13.90 -8.54 2.30
C SER A 611 -12.98 -9.71 2.65
N GLU A 612 -11.73 -9.63 2.23
CA GLU A 612 -10.71 -10.66 2.40
C GLU A 612 -9.68 -10.32 3.50
N GLU A 613 -9.42 -9.04 3.73
CA GLU A 613 -8.66 -8.54 4.89
C GLU A 613 -9.63 -8.31 6.07
N LEU A 614 -9.72 -9.30 6.94
CA LEU A 614 -10.57 -9.28 8.14
C LEU A 614 -9.91 -8.55 9.31
N TRP A 615 -8.58 -8.44 9.35
CA TRP A 615 -7.89 -7.61 10.34
C TRP A 615 -8.34 -6.15 10.27
N PHE A 616 -8.48 -5.59 9.05
CA PHE A 616 -8.96 -4.23 8.80
C PHE A 616 -10.31 -4.00 9.47
N ILE A 617 -11.33 -4.76 9.05
CA ILE A 617 -12.70 -4.55 9.50
C ILE A 617 -12.86 -4.89 10.99
N ARG A 618 -12.03 -5.78 11.55
CA ARG A 618 -12.01 -6.10 12.98
C ARG A 618 -11.37 -5.01 13.84
N HIS A 619 -10.29 -4.38 13.38
CA HIS A 619 -9.71 -3.24 14.09
C HIS A 619 -10.69 -2.06 14.04
N ASP A 620 -11.12 -1.67 12.85
CA ASP A 620 -11.90 -0.43 12.62
C ASP A 620 -13.28 -0.41 13.29
N TYR A 621 -13.90 -1.58 13.49
CA TYR A 621 -15.14 -1.71 14.25
C TYR A 621 -14.92 -2.12 15.72
N ASN A 622 -13.68 -2.18 16.21
CA ASN A 622 -13.31 -2.58 17.57
C ASN A 622 -13.92 -3.95 17.97
N GLY A 623 -13.57 -4.99 17.21
CA GLY A 623 -13.97 -6.37 17.44
C GLY A 623 -14.62 -7.05 16.22
N SER A 624 -15.01 -8.31 16.40
CA SER A 624 -15.64 -9.10 15.34
C SER A 624 -17.15 -8.80 15.21
N ILE A 625 -17.78 -9.19 14.10
CA ILE A 625 -19.22 -8.93 13.81
C ILE A 625 -20.22 -9.52 14.84
N TRP A 626 -19.78 -10.52 15.61
CA TRP A 626 -20.52 -11.11 16.73
C TRP A 626 -20.18 -10.53 18.11
N GLU A 627 -19.14 -9.69 18.19
CA GLU A 627 -18.66 -9.02 19.41
C GLU A 627 -19.09 -7.53 19.46
N SER A 628 -18.79 -6.77 18.40
CA SER A 628 -18.95 -5.31 18.40
C SER A 628 -20.36 -4.86 17.97
N PRO A 629 -20.98 -3.91 18.69
CA PRO A 629 -22.22 -3.27 18.26
C PRO A 629 -22.01 -2.27 17.12
N ALA A 630 -20.78 -1.78 16.91
CA ALA A 630 -20.47 -0.69 15.96
C ALA A 630 -20.87 -1.05 14.51
N TYR A 631 -20.80 -2.34 14.14
CA TYR A 631 -21.27 -2.83 12.83
C TYR A 631 -22.75 -2.55 12.57
N ARG A 632 -23.58 -2.44 13.60
CA ARG A 632 -25.03 -2.13 13.47
C ARG A 632 -25.33 -0.66 13.74
N GLU A 633 -24.58 -0.05 14.65
CA GLU A 633 -24.72 1.36 15.01
C GLU A 633 -24.36 2.29 13.85
N TRP A 634 -23.27 2.01 13.13
CA TRP A 634 -22.80 2.80 12.00
C TRP A 634 -23.22 2.24 10.62
N ASN A 635 -24.32 1.49 10.54
CA ASN A 635 -24.78 0.86 9.29
C ASN A 635 -25.70 1.79 8.49
N PRO A 636 -25.32 2.29 7.28
CA PRO A 636 -26.17 3.15 6.47
C PRO A 636 -27.54 2.53 6.15
N GLN A 637 -27.62 1.22 5.94
CA GLN A 637 -28.89 0.53 5.66
C GLN A 637 -29.87 0.54 6.85
N ASN A 638 -29.43 0.76 8.09
CA ASN A 638 -30.34 0.93 9.23
C ASN A 638 -31.11 2.27 9.21
N HIS A 639 -30.65 3.23 8.39
CA HIS A 639 -31.17 4.61 8.35
C HIS A 639 -31.86 4.96 7.02
N ILE A 640 -32.14 3.96 6.17
CA ILE A 640 -32.84 4.09 4.87
C ILE A 640 -34.10 4.95 4.94
N ALA A 641 -34.80 4.99 6.08
CA ALA A 641 -35.97 5.82 6.30
C ALA A 641 -35.73 7.31 5.95
N ASN A 642 -34.53 7.83 6.24
CA ASN A 642 -34.13 9.22 6.05
C ASN A 642 -33.74 9.55 4.60
N TRP A 643 -33.33 8.55 3.82
CA TRP A 643 -32.76 8.74 2.49
C TRP A 643 -33.73 9.47 1.55
N SER A 644 -33.25 10.53 0.90
CA SER A 644 -34.06 11.38 0.01
C SER A 644 -33.26 12.03 -1.13
N THR A 645 -31.93 12.10 -0.99
CA THR A 645 -31.07 12.87 -1.88
C THR A 645 -30.69 12.04 -3.11
N PRO A 646 -30.77 12.60 -4.34
CA PRO A 646 -30.39 11.89 -5.55
C PRO A 646 -28.96 11.33 -5.47
N GLN A 647 -28.75 10.06 -5.84
CA GLN A 647 -27.44 9.41 -5.70
C GLN A 647 -27.01 8.62 -6.94
N PHE A 648 -25.80 8.89 -7.42
CA PHE A 648 -25.10 8.06 -8.41
C PHE A 648 -24.28 6.99 -7.67
N VAL A 649 -24.37 5.75 -8.14
CA VAL A 649 -23.65 4.60 -7.58
C VAL A 649 -22.74 4.03 -8.67
N VAL A 650 -21.44 3.91 -8.38
CA VAL A 650 -20.49 3.12 -9.16
C VAL A 650 -20.13 1.88 -8.35
N HIS A 651 -20.21 0.68 -8.93
CA HIS A 651 -19.62 -0.52 -8.33
C HIS A 651 -19.19 -1.52 -9.40
N ASN A 652 -17.92 -1.97 -9.38
CA ASN A 652 -17.32 -2.84 -10.40
C ASN A 652 -17.33 -4.34 -10.02
N THR A 653 -17.30 -5.23 -11.02
CA THR A 653 -17.48 -6.68 -10.78
C THR A 653 -16.23 -7.39 -10.26
N LEU A 654 -15.03 -6.87 -10.51
CA LEU A 654 -13.78 -7.42 -9.94
C LEU A 654 -13.39 -6.74 -8.62
N ASP A 655 -14.25 -5.91 -8.03
CA ASP A 655 -14.02 -5.43 -6.67
C ASP A 655 -14.26 -6.55 -5.65
N TYR A 656 -13.15 -7.09 -5.11
CA TYR A 656 -13.15 -8.06 -4.02
C TYR A 656 -12.78 -7.45 -2.67
N ARG A 657 -12.34 -6.18 -2.66
CA ARG A 657 -12.16 -5.36 -1.46
C ARG A 657 -13.53 -5.05 -0.85
N LEU A 658 -14.49 -4.61 -1.66
CA LEU A 658 -15.89 -4.43 -1.29
C LEU A 658 -16.80 -5.05 -2.38
N PRO A 659 -17.60 -6.10 -2.11
CA PRO A 659 -18.28 -6.80 -3.18
C PRO A 659 -19.40 -5.99 -3.85
N GLU A 660 -19.53 -6.14 -5.18
CA GLU A 660 -20.57 -5.57 -6.07
C GLU A 660 -22.01 -5.61 -5.50
N SER A 661 -22.31 -6.57 -4.62
CA SER A 661 -23.58 -6.67 -3.90
C SER A 661 -23.95 -5.41 -3.10
N ASP A 662 -22.98 -4.62 -2.64
CA ASP A 662 -23.24 -3.38 -1.91
C ASP A 662 -23.84 -2.30 -2.82
N GLY A 663 -23.17 -1.98 -3.94
CA GLY A 663 -23.69 -1.03 -4.93
C GLY A 663 -25.01 -1.48 -5.56
N LEU A 664 -25.16 -2.78 -5.84
CA LEU A 664 -26.43 -3.35 -6.30
C LEU A 664 -27.54 -3.25 -5.25
N SER A 665 -27.25 -3.52 -3.97
CA SER A 665 -28.21 -3.36 -2.88
C SER A 665 -28.66 -1.90 -2.76
N LEU A 666 -27.70 -0.99 -2.65
CA LEU A 666 -27.92 0.46 -2.56
C LEU A 666 -28.77 0.99 -3.71
N PHE A 667 -28.42 0.69 -4.96
CA PHE A 667 -29.17 1.15 -6.13
C PHE A 667 -30.62 0.64 -6.13
N ASN A 668 -30.83 -0.65 -5.81
CA ASN A 668 -32.17 -1.23 -5.72
C ASN A 668 -33.02 -0.58 -4.61
N ILE A 669 -32.42 -0.26 -3.45
CA ILE A 669 -33.11 0.43 -2.34
C ILE A 669 -33.52 1.85 -2.73
N LEU A 670 -32.62 2.60 -3.38
CA LEU A 670 -32.89 3.95 -3.88
C LEU A 670 -34.05 3.95 -4.89
N GLN A 671 -33.98 3.07 -5.90
CA GLN A 671 -35.03 2.91 -6.92
C GLN A 671 -36.38 2.47 -6.31
N ALA A 672 -36.37 1.51 -5.36
CA ALA A 672 -37.59 1.03 -4.70
C ALA A 672 -38.26 2.10 -3.82
N ARG A 673 -37.51 3.10 -3.34
CA ARG A 673 -38.03 4.29 -2.64
C ARG A 673 -38.47 5.41 -3.59
N GLY A 674 -38.19 5.31 -4.88
CA GLY A 674 -38.40 6.40 -5.85
C GLY A 674 -37.40 7.55 -5.71
N ILE A 675 -36.27 7.34 -5.05
CA ILE A 675 -35.17 8.31 -4.99
C ILE A 675 -34.46 8.28 -6.35
N PRO A 676 -34.26 9.43 -7.03
CA PRO A 676 -33.55 9.46 -8.30
C PRO A 676 -32.12 8.92 -8.16
N SER A 677 -31.80 7.86 -8.89
CA SER A 677 -30.46 7.26 -8.85
C SER A 677 -30.02 6.70 -10.19
N ARG A 678 -28.71 6.46 -10.31
CA ARG A 678 -28.06 5.78 -11.43
C ARG A 678 -27.11 4.72 -10.90
N PHE A 679 -26.88 3.67 -11.68
CA PHE A 679 -25.87 2.64 -11.41
C PHE A 679 -24.91 2.56 -12.61
N LEU A 680 -23.62 2.53 -12.33
CA LEU A 680 -22.54 2.30 -13.29
C LEU A 680 -21.69 1.13 -12.78
N ASN A 681 -21.36 0.22 -13.70
CA ASN A 681 -20.58 -0.98 -13.42
C ASN A 681 -19.67 -1.24 -14.62
N PHE A 682 -18.38 -1.46 -14.34
CA PHE A 682 -17.45 -2.01 -15.32
C PHE A 682 -17.15 -3.47 -14.91
N PRO A 683 -17.47 -4.46 -15.76
CA PRO A 683 -17.32 -5.87 -15.40
C PRO A 683 -15.87 -6.37 -15.47
N ASP A 684 -14.97 -5.51 -15.94
CA ASP A 684 -13.55 -5.77 -16.18
C ASP A 684 -12.62 -4.77 -15.45
N GLU A 685 -13.16 -3.99 -14.52
CA GLU A 685 -12.41 -3.14 -13.56
C GLU A 685 -12.57 -3.69 -12.13
N ASN A 686 -11.68 -3.28 -11.22
CA ASN A 686 -11.66 -3.69 -9.82
C ASN A 686 -12.18 -2.57 -8.90
N HIS A 687 -11.69 -2.48 -7.65
CA HIS A 687 -11.97 -1.39 -6.70
C HIS A 687 -11.58 0.02 -7.21
N TRP A 688 -11.02 0.11 -8.41
CA TRP A 688 -10.76 1.34 -9.14
C TRP A 688 -11.08 1.18 -10.63
N VAL A 689 -11.55 2.25 -11.27
CA VAL A 689 -11.61 2.33 -12.74
C VAL A 689 -10.25 2.77 -13.27
N LEU A 690 -9.53 1.87 -13.96
CA LEU A 690 -8.14 2.06 -14.36
C LEU A 690 -7.93 2.29 -15.87
N LYS A 691 -8.78 1.71 -16.73
CA LYS A 691 -8.62 1.82 -18.19
C LYS A 691 -9.11 3.17 -18.68
N GLN A 692 -8.37 3.77 -19.61
CA GLN A 692 -8.58 5.16 -20.02
C GLN A 692 -9.97 5.41 -20.61
N GLU A 693 -10.48 4.52 -21.46
CA GLU A 693 -11.83 4.62 -22.03
C GLU A 693 -12.94 4.49 -20.96
N ASN A 694 -12.79 3.53 -20.03
CA ASN A 694 -13.72 3.35 -18.92
C ASN A 694 -13.69 4.57 -17.97
N SER A 695 -12.49 5.11 -17.68
CA SER A 695 -12.30 6.28 -16.84
C SER A 695 -12.86 7.56 -17.47
N LEU A 696 -12.74 7.73 -18.79
CA LEU A 696 -13.38 8.81 -19.55
C LEU A 696 -14.92 8.70 -19.46
N PHE A 697 -15.48 7.50 -19.63
CA PHE A 697 -16.93 7.27 -19.49
C PHE A 697 -17.42 7.52 -18.05
N TRP A 698 -16.67 7.05 -17.05
CA TRP A 698 -16.90 7.26 -15.62
C TRP A 698 -16.97 8.75 -15.27
N HIS A 699 -15.95 9.53 -15.65
CA HIS A 699 -15.95 10.98 -15.51
C HIS A 699 -17.14 11.62 -16.22
N THR A 700 -17.41 11.22 -17.47
CA THR A 700 -18.48 11.81 -18.30
C THR A 700 -19.86 11.64 -17.68
N GLU A 701 -20.22 10.44 -17.22
CA GLU A 701 -21.56 10.20 -16.65
C GLU A 701 -21.73 10.75 -15.23
N ILE A 702 -20.66 10.85 -14.44
CA ILE A 702 -20.66 11.59 -13.17
C ILE A 702 -20.83 13.09 -13.43
N PHE A 703 -20.14 13.66 -14.42
CA PHE A 703 -20.26 15.07 -14.79
C PHE A 703 -21.64 15.41 -15.35
N ASN A 704 -22.23 14.53 -16.18
CA ASN A 704 -23.63 14.65 -16.61
C ASN A 704 -24.59 14.64 -15.40
N TRP A 705 -24.34 13.80 -14.40
CA TRP A 705 -25.15 13.72 -13.18
C TRP A 705 -25.03 14.96 -12.29
N ILE A 706 -23.83 15.35 -11.86
CA ILE A 706 -23.65 16.47 -10.92
C ILE A 706 -24.08 17.80 -11.54
N ASN A 707 -23.83 18.03 -12.84
CA ASN A 707 -24.25 19.26 -13.51
C ASN A 707 -25.77 19.34 -13.68
N HIS A 708 -26.48 18.20 -13.80
CA HIS A 708 -27.94 18.17 -13.84
C HIS A 708 -28.55 18.70 -12.53
N TRP A 709 -28.11 18.18 -11.39
CA TRP A 709 -28.67 18.51 -10.08
C TRP A 709 -28.16 19.83 -9.50
N SER A 710 -26.90 20.19 -9.76
CA SER A 710 -26.27 21.41 -9.23
C SER A 710 -26.58 22.66 -10.07
N LYS A 711 -26.61 22.56 -11.41
CA LYS A 711 -26.56 23.74 -12.29
C LYS A 711 -27.84 23.96 -13.11
N ASP A 712 -28.95 23.31 -12.74
CA ASP A 712 -30.25 23.38 -13.44
C ASP A 712 -30.14 23.15 -14.96
N HIS A 713 -29.23 22.24 -15.35
CA HIS A 713 -29.11 21.81 -16.74
C HIS A 713 -30.04 20.63 -16.98
N SER A 714 -31.07 20.83 -17.80
CA SER A 714 -31.84 19.72 -18.36
C SER A 714 -30.89 18.83 -19.16
N LEU A 715 -30.72 17.57 -18.72
CA LEU A 715 -29.90 16.58 -19.42
C LEU A 715 -30.26 16.56 -20.92
N PRO A 716 -29.27 16.58 -21.84
CA PRO A 716 -29.48 16.07 -23.18
C PRO A 716 -30.04 14.64 -23.06
N PRO A 717 -31.07 14.26 -23.83
CA PRO A 717 -31.66 12.92 -23.71
C PRO A 717 -30.64 11.86 -24.12
N ASP A 718 -30.11 11.18 -23.11
CA ASP A 718 -29.39 9.90 -23.12
C ASP A 718 -28.38 9.71 -24.27
N VAL A 719 -27.09 10.02 -24.02
CA VAL A 719 -26.00 9.89 -25.01
C VAL A 719 -25.54 8.42 -25.18
N THR A 720 -26.35 7.46 -24.72
CA THR A 720 -26.12 6.00 -24.67
C THR A 720 -26.04 5.32 -26.05
N HIS A 721 -26.04 6.08 -27.14
CA HIS A 721 -25.98 5.59 -28.52
C HIS A 721 -24.85 6.22 -29.39
N LYS A 722 -23.82 6.83 -28.78
CA LYS A 722 -22.63 7.32 -29.52
C LYS A 722 -21.28 6.69 -29.15
N PHE A 723 -21.13 6.08 -27.97
CA PHE A 723 -19.90 5.36 -27.55
C PHE A 723 -19.70 3.99 -28.24
N HIS A 724 -20.38 3.76 -29.36
CA HIS A 724 -20.01 2.73 -30.33
C HIS A 724 -19.71 3.42 -31.67
N PRO A 725 -18.44 3.80 -31.94
CA PRO A 725 -18.04 4.09 -33.31
C PRO A 725 -18.41 2.88 -34.18
N PRO A 726 -19.05 3.06 -35.35
CA PRO A 726 -19.44 1.95 -36.19
C PRO A 726 -18.18 1.21 -36.65
N LEU A 727 -18.02 -0.05 -36.19
CA LEU A 727 -16.88 -0.93 -36.49
C LEU A 727 -16.25 -0.62 -37.85
N PRO A 728 -14.95 -0.26 -37.91
CA PRO A 728 -14.35 0.29 -39.12
C PRO A 728 -14.50 -0.67 -40.29
N GLU A 729 -14.59 -0.13 -41.50
CA GLU A 729 -15.15 -0.85 -42.65
C GLU A 729 -14.34 -2.12 -43.00
N ASN A 730 -13.04 -2.12 -42.70
CA ASN A 730 -12.15 -3.28 -42.75
C ASN A 730 -12.55 -4.41 -41.78
N LEU A 731 -13.00 -4.12 -40.56
CA LEU A 731 -13.52 -5.08 -39.59
C LEU A 731 -14.92 -5.55 -39.96
N ARG A 732 -15.80 -4.64 -40.43
CA ARG A 732 -17.11 -5.03 -40.99
C ARG A 732 -16.96 -6.00 -42.17
N ALA A 733 -16.00 -5.78 -43.06
CA ALA A 733 -15.68 -6.69 -44.16
C ALA A 733 -15.12 -8.04 -43.68
N LYS A 734 -14.22 -8.04 -42.68
CA LYS A 734 -13.70 -9.29 -42.08
C LYS A 734 -14.80 -10.10 -41.36
N LEU A 735 -15.75 -9.43 -40.69
CA LEU A 735 -16.86 -10.06 -39.98
C LEU A 735 -17.98 -10.54 -40.91
N SER A 736 -18.24 -9.85 -42.02
CA SER A 736 -19.17 -10.35 -43.05
C SER A 736 -18.58 -11.54 -43.80
N ALA A 737 -17.28 -11.52 -44.13
CA ALA A 737 -16.58 -12.65 -44.73
C ALA A 737 -16.54 -13.90 -43.83
N LYS A 738 -16.49 -13.75 -42.50
CA LYS A 738 -16.61 -14.86 -41.54
C LYS A 738 -18.04 -15.43 -41.41
N ARG A 739 -19.08 -14.77 -41.95
CA ARG A 739 -20.47 -15.27 -41.89
C ARG A 739 -20.86 -16.22 -43.04
N THR A 740 -19.99 -16.47 -44.01
CA THR A 740 -20.26 -17.37 -45.15
C THR A 740 -19.71 -18.79 -45.01
N SER A 741 -19.16 -19.16 -43.85
CA SER A 741 -18.65 -20.51 -43.55
C SER A 741 -19.40 -21.13 -42.35
N PRO A 742 -20.09 -22.28 -42.50
CA PRO A 742 -20.70 -22.98 -41.36
C PRO A 742 -19.63 -23.50 -40.38
N PRO A 743 -19.90 -23.51 -39.06
CA PRO A 743 -19.05 -24.21 -38.09
C PRO A 743 -19.15 -25.74 -38.28
N PRO A 744 -18.09 -26.50 -37.93
CA PRO A 744 -18.16 -27.96 -37.89
C PRO A 744 -19.13 -28.44 -36.79
N PRO A 745 -19.87 -29.55 -36.99
CA PRO A 745 -20.91 -29.97 -36.06
C PRO A 745 -20.34 -30.60 -34.77
N SER A 746 -20.58 -29.95 -33.63
CA SER A 746 -20.38 -30.54 -32.31
C SER A 746 -21.50 -31.54 -31.99
N HIS A 747 -21.19 -32.84 -32.05
CA HIS A 747 -22.17 -33.89 -31.76
C HIS A 747 -22.42 -34.07 -30.26
N LEU A 748 -23.54 -33.54 -29.76
CA LEU A 748 -24.11 -33.96 -28.46
C LEU A 748 -25.64 -33.77 -28.45
N ASN A 749 -26.35 -34.74 -29.05
CA ASN A 749 -27.81 -34.80 -29.00
C ASN A 749 -28.27 -35.35 -27.63
N VAL A 750 -28.94 -34.53 -26.83
CA VAL A 750 -29.78 -34.97 -25.71
C VAL A 750 -31.24 -34.70 -26.07
N VAL A 751 -32.00 -35.76 -26.34
CA VAL A 751 -33.44 -35.68 -26.64
C VAL A 751 -34.22 -36.38 -25.54
N PHE A 752 -34.94 -35.60 -24.73
CA PHE A 752 -36.04 -36.14 -23.93
C PHE A 752 -37.27 -36.30 -24.83
N ALA A 753 -37.76 -37.53 -24.96
CA ALA A 753 -39.06 -37.85 -25.55
C ALA A 753 -39.74 -38.91 -24.70
N ALA A 754 -41.03 -38.76 -24.43
CA ALA A 754 -41.81 -39.65 -23.56
C ALA A 754 -42.86 -40.45 -24.35
N HIS A 755 -43.25 -41.61 -23.79
CA HIS A 755 -44.29 -42.54 -24.26
C HIS A 755 -43.94 -43.34 -25.53
N GLY A 756 -44.13 -44.67 -25.48
CA GLY A 756 -43.91 -45.56 -26.64
C GLY A 756 -43.76 -47.05 -26.29
N ASP A 757 -44.89 -47.75 -26.23
CA ASP A 757 -45.11 -49.18 -25.97
C ASP A 757 -44.12 -50.21 -26.61
N ARG A 758 -43.91 -51.34 -25.90
CA ARG A 758 -43.63 -52.74 -26.37
C ARG A 758 -42.23 -53.21 -26.87
N MET A 759 -41.70 -54.15 -26.06
CA MET A 759 -41.25 -55.52 -26.41
C MET A 759 -39.94 -55.84 -27.19
N ALA A 760 -39.30 -56.91 -26.70
CA ALA A 760 -38.65 -58.00 -27.46
C ALA A 760 -37.17 -57.92 -27.93
N SER A 761 -36.27 -58.18 -26.96
CA SER A 761 -35.41 -59.39 -26.94
C SER A 761 -34.02 -59.42 -27.63
N ARG A 762 -33.18 -60.33 -27.08
CA ARG A 762 -31.97 -60.97 -27.62
C ARG A 762 -30.66 -60.17 -27.72
N ALA A 763 -29.75 -60.51 -26.82
CA ALA A 763 -28.29 -60.61 -27.05
C ALA A 763 -27.97 -62.01 -27.68
N PRO A 764 -26.70 -62.45 -27.86
CA PRO A 764 -25.39 -61.78 -27.66
C PRO A 764 -24.42 -61.92 -28.86
N GLU A 765 -23.17 -61.44 -28.74
CA GLU A 765 -21.95 -62.32 -28.79
C GLU A 765 -20.62 -61.59 -28.51
N GLN A 766 -19.60 -62.38 -28.17
CA GLN A 766 -18.15 -62.12 -27.95
C GLN A 766 -17.40 -63.36 -28.54
N PRO A 767 -16.05 -63.59 -28.47
CA PRO A 767 -14.97 -62.97 -27.64
C PRO A 767 -13.56 -62.81 -28.30
N SER A 768 -12.58 -62.24 -27.56
CA SER A 768 -11.18 -62.75 -27.34
C SER A 768 -10.27 -61.62 -26.78
N ARG A 769 -9.69 -61.66 -25.56
CA ARG A 769 -8.48 -62.39 -25.06
C ARG A 769 -7.16 -61.94 -25.72
N MET A 770 -6.04 -61.67 -25.02
CA MET A 770 -5.61 -61.81 -23.60
C MET A 770 -4.97 -60.48 -23.10
N ARG A 771 -4.75 -60.11 -21.81
CA ARG A 771 -4.74 -60.71 -20.45
C ARG A 771 -3.35 -61.10 -19.85
N ALA A 772 -2.83 -60.23 -18.97
CA ALA A 772 -2.03 -60.53 -17.76
C ALA A 772 -2.14 -59.30 -16.82
N THR A 773 -2.94 -59.28 -15.74
CA THR A 773 -2.74 -59.84 -14.37
C THR A 773 -1.60 -59.17 -13.59
N SER A 774 -1.75 -58.80 -12.32
CA SER A 774 -2.73 -59.21 -11.27
C SER A 774 -2.68 -58.21 -10.08
N ASN A 775 -3.67 -58.01 -9.19
CA ASN A 775 -5.07 -58.48 -8.97
C ASN A 775 -5.78 -57.37 -8.09
N ILE A 776 -6.85 -57.48 -7.27
CA ILE A 776 -7.67 -58.57 -6.71
C ILE A 776 -9.11 -58.09 -6.35
N SER A 777 -9.83 -58.83 -5.51
CA SER A 777 -11.22 -58.67 -4.99
C SER A 777 -11.38 -57.60 -3.89
N ILE A 778 -12.53 -56.94 -3.62
CA ILE A 778 -13.95 -57.01 -4.08
C ILE A 778 -14.81 -58.21 -3.62
N ASN A 779 -15.76 -57.97 -2.69
CA ASN A 779 -17.18 -58.45 -2.57
C ASN A 779 -17.63 -58.56 -1.09
N GLN A 780 -18.91 -58.59 -0.67
CA GLN A 780 -20.27 -58.20 -1.10
C GLN A 780 -21.26 -58.98 -0.20
N SER A 781 -22.34 -58.36 0.27
CA SER A 781 -23.62 -58.98 0.72
C SER A 781 -24.61 -57.84 1.04
N ASP A 782 -25.73 -57.67 0.32
CA ASP A 782 -27.08 -58.20 0.65
C ASP A 782 -27.75 -57.55 1.90
N LYS A 783 -29.06 -57.24 2.00
CA LYS A 783 -30.24 -57.35 1.09
C LYS A 783 -31.49 -56.66 1.70
N GLU A 784 -32.43 -56.16 0.87
CA GLU A 784 -33.90 -56.04 1.13
C GLU A 784 -34.38 -55.14 2.32
N LEU A 785 -35.64 -54.69 2.51
CA LEU A 785 -36.96 -54.89 1.85
C LEU A 785 -37.89 -53.63 1.96
N LEU A 786 -39.23 -53.73 1.82
CA LEU A 786 -40.20 -52.68 1.43
C LEU A 786 -41.14 -52.08 2.53
N GLY A 787 -41.66 -50.86 2.25
CA GLY A 787 -42.82 -50.16 2.89
C GLY A 787 -42.64 -48.61 2.79
N GLY A 788 -43.60 -47.73 2.47
CA GLY A 788 -45.08 -47.74 2.51
C GLY A 788 -45.57 -46.93 3.73
N SER A 789 -46.48 -45.93 3.68
CA SER A 789 -47.24 -45.26 2.59
C SER A 789 -47.93 -43.98 3.12
N ASP A 790 -48.23 -43.01 2.25
CA ASP A 790 -49.25 -41.91 2.34
C ASP A 790 -49.34 -40.97 3.58
N GLY A 791 -49.57 -39.67 3.33
CA GLY A 791 -49.96 -38.69 4.36
C GLY A 791 -50.00 -37.22 3.89
N LEU A 792 -51.12 -36.52 4.08
CA LEU A 792 -51.39 -35.16 3.56
C LEU A 792 -51.80 -34.16 4.66
N MET A 793 -51.56 -32.86 4.37
CA MET A 793 -52.14 -31.64 4.99
C MET A 793 -51.61 -31.09 6.34
N SER A 794 -51.70 -29.76 6.44
CA SER A 794 -51.43 -28.83 7.56
C SER A 794 -52.75 -28.13 7.99
N PRO A 795 -52.80 -27.04 8.79
CA PRO A 795 -52.04 -26.58 9.98
C PRO A 795 -53.00 -26.46 11.21
N PRO A 796 -52.74 -25.66 12.28
CA PRO A 796 -53.29 -24.27 12.34
C PRO A 796 -52.57 -23.23 13.26
N LEU A 797 -53.14 -22.02 13.39
CA LEU A 797 -52.67 -20.87 14.21
C LEU A 797 -53.48 -20.65 15.51
N ILE A 798 -52.89 -19.96 16.51
CA ILE A 798 -53.55 -19.37 17.71
C ILE A 798 -53.06 -17.90 17.92
N ARG A 799 -53.76 -17.05 18.71
CA ARG A 799 -53.89 -15.61 18.41
C ARG A 799 -54.19 -14.65 19.61
N ARG A 800 -53.25 -13.73 19.92
CA ARG A 800 -53.38 -12.42 20.65
C ARG A 800 -53.85 -12.36 22.13
N GLN A 801 -53.23 -11.44 22.90
CA GLN A 801 -53.78 -10.25 23.64
C GLN A 801 -52.70 -9.72 24.63
N GLU A 802 -52.68 -8.52 25.23
CA GLU A 802 -53.09 -7.11 24.96
C GLU A 802 -52.98 -6.30 26.29
N ASN A 803 -51.97 -5.41 26.47
CA ASN A 803 -51.94 -4.14 27.26
C ASN A 803 -52.44 -4.06 28.76
N PRO A 804 -52.31 -2.94 29.53
CA PRO A 804 -51.82 -1.57 29.20
C PRO A 804 -50.77 -0.93 30.18
N LEU A 805 -50.45 0.36 29.93
CA LEU A 805 -49.65 1.30 30.75
C LEU A 805 -50.40 1.88 31.98
N PRO A 806 -49.73 2.70 32.83
CA PRO A 806 -50.07 4.14 32.82
C PRO A 806 -48.88 5.13 32.96
N ARG A 807 -49.16 6.43 32.69
CA ARG A 807 -48.33 7.61 33.05
C ARG A 807 -48.76 8.14 34.46
N ASP A 808 -48.32 9.25 35.05
CA ASP A 808 -47.74 10.53 34.56
C ASP A 808 -47.15 11.33 35.75
N LEU A 809 -46.30 12.35 35.52
CA LEU A 809 -46.23 13.64 36.25
C LEU A 809 -45.08 14.56 35.79
N ARG A 810 -45.15 15.86 36.13
CA ARG A 810 -44.19 16.93 35.76
C ARG A 810 -43.76 17.76 36.99
N ASN A 811 -42.54 18.35 36.93
CA ASN A 811 -42.19 19.77 37.22
C ASN A 811 -40.83 19.93 37.93
N GLY A 812 -40.15 21.06 37.66
CA GLY A 812 -39.48 21.85 38.72
C GLY A 812 -37.94 21.86 38.79
N ASP A 813 -37.36 22.93 38.23
CA ASP A 813 -36.28 23.79 38.76
C ASP A 813 -34.97 23.24 39.38
N ASN A 814 -33.85 23.79 38.86
CA ASN A 814 -32.63 24.27 39.52
C ASN A 814 -32.08 23.58 40.80
N LEU A 815 -30.81 23.19 40.75
CA LEU A 815 -29.87 23.43 41.86
C LEU A 815 -28.41 23.55 41.38
N ASN A 816 -27.64 24.45 42.00
CA ASN A 816 -26.24 24.72 41.67
C ASN A 816 -25.27 23.99 42.62
N ALA A 817 -24.27 23.30 42.04
CA ALA A 817 -22.86 23.29 42.49
C ALA A 817 -22.54 22.83 43.95
N PRO A 818 -21.25 22.85 44.38
CA PRO A 818 -20.11 22.15 43.77
C PRO A 818 -19.41 21.20 44.77
N PHE A 819 -18.53 20.32 44.28
CA PHE A 819 -17.41 19.81 45.08
C PHE A 819 -16.11 19.74 44.26
N SER A 820 -14.96 19.66 44.94
CA SER A 820 -13.73 20.26 44.46
C SER A 820 -12.46 19.45 44.73
N LYS A 821 -11.48 19.58 43.82
CA LYS A 821 -10.02 19.42 44.05
C LYS A 821 -9.54 18.06 44.60
N LEU A 822 -8.76 17.37 43.77
CA LEU A 822 -7.36 17.13 44.13
C LEU A 822 -6.46 17.89 43.15
N ALA A 823 -5.20 18.12 43.53
CA ALA A 823 -4.22 18.82 42.70
C ALA A 823 -2.80 18.33 43.01
N HIS A 824 -2.04 18.01 41.97
CA HIS A 824 -0.58 17.84 41.88
C HIS A 824 -0.28 17.59 40.38
N ALA A 825 0.80 18.09 39.77
CA ALA A 825 1.73 19.13 40.21
C ALA A 825 2.31 19.86 38.98
N THR A 826 2.89 21.05 39.19
CA THR A 826 3.41 21.94 38.14
C THR A 826 4.66 21.38 37.45
N LEU A 827 4.70 21.40 36.11
CA LEU A 827 5.89 21.63 35.28
C LEU A 827 5.52 21.68 33.77
N TYR A 828 5.19 22.87 33.22
CA TYR A 828 5.34 23.21 31.79
C TYR A 828 5.06 24.71 31.51
N ILE A 829 5.92 25.60 32.01
CA ILE A 829 5.89 27.04 31.68
C ILE A 829 7.30 27.47 31.26
N GLU A 830 7.64 27.19 30.01
CA GLU A 830 8.82 27.74 29.30
C GLU A 830 8.68 27.62 27.78
N TYR A 831 7.87 26.66 27.28
CA TYR A 831 7.65 26.43 25.84
C TYR A 831 6.81 27.52 25.14
N ILE A 832 5.78 28.07 25.82
CA ILE A 832 4.77 28.94 25.20
C ILE A 832 5.32 30.33 24.80
N GLU A 833 6.34 30.87 25.47
CA GLU A 833 6.89 32.19 25.13
C GLU A 833 7.78 32.21 23.87
N ARG A 834 8.07 31.05 23.26
CA ARG A 834 8.91 30.96 22.05
C ARG A 834 8.14 30.99 20.72
N ILE A 835 6.86 30.60 20.70
CA ILE A 835 6.06 30.50 19.47
C ILE A 835 5.45 31.86 19.07
N ALA A 836 5.27 32.78 20.02
CA ALA A 836 4.62 34.09 19.80
C ALA A 836 5.55 35.18 19.18
N LYS A 837 6.52 34.82 18.32
CA LYS A 837 7.57 35.78 17.87
C LYS A 837 8.14 35.62 16.46
N SER A 838 7.43 34.92 15.56
CA SER A 838 7.86 34.68 14.16
C SER A 838 6.86 35.17 13.10
N SER A 839 5.88 36.00 13.45
CA SER A 839 4.72 36.34 12.61
C SER A 839 4.47 37.85 12.39
N GLU A 840 5.50 38.59 12.03
CA GLU A 840 5.36 39.95 11.44
C GLU A 840 6.10 40.07 10.09
N MET A 841 5.34 40.08 8.99
CA MET A 841 5.80 40.55 7.68
C MET A 841 5.30 41.99 7.44
N PRO A 842 6.17 42.97 7.11
CA PRO A 842 5.75 44.30 6.68
C PRO A 842 5.70 44.44 5.14
N ASP A 843 4.72 45.21 4.65
CA ASP A 843 4.49 45.48 3.21
C ASP A 843 5.67 46.15 2.49
N ALA A 844 5.84 45.80 1.20
CA ALA A 844 6.79 46.45 0.31
C ALA A 844 6.30 47.83 -0.18
N LYS A 845 7.17 48.86 -0.13
CA LYS A 845 7.00 50.11 -0.89
C LYS A 845 8.32 50.60 -1.52
N SER A 846 8.15 51.17 -2.70
CA SER A 846 9.18 51.65 -3.64
C SER A 846 10.10 52.76 -3.13
N ALA A 847 11.39 52.69 -3.50
CA ALA A 847 12.28 53.84 -3.73
C ALA A 847 13.42 53.45 -4.70
N GLU A 848 14.07 54.44 -5.33
CA GLU A 848 15.11 54.27 -6.35
C GLU A 848 16.55 54.56 -5.82
N ASN A 849 17.54 54.25 -6.67
CA ASN A 849 18.86 54.91 -6.84
C ASN A 849 20.11 54.54 -5.99
N SER A 850 21.15 54.12 -6.75
CA SER A 850 22.56 54.61 -6.76
C SER A 850 23.66 54.05 -5.83
N GLY A 851 24.91 54.06 -6.34
CA GLY A 851 26.17 53.54 -5.74
C GLY A 851 26.47 52.09 -6.16
N GLU A 852 27.54 51.68 -6.87
CA GLU A 852 28.93 52.16 -7.07
C GLU A 852 29.84 52.19 -5.82
N ASP A 853 30.50 51.07 -5.51
CA ASP A 853 31.96 50.83 -5.71
C ASP A 853 32.33 49.38 -5.29
N LYS A 854 33.09 48.56 -6.05
CA LYS A 854 34.55 48.55 -6.37
C LYS A 854 35.50 48.20 -5.21
N HIS A 855 35.92 46.94 -5.12
CA HIS A 855 37.32 46.45 -5.23
C HIS A 855 37.35 44.89 -5.13
N GLU A 856 38.07 44.14 -5.98
CA GLU A 856 39.50 43.77 -5.91
C GLU A 856 39.93 43.04 -4.61
N LYS A 857 40.71 41.93 -4.61
CA LYS A 857 41.49 41.29 -5.70
C LYS A 857 41.88 39.80 -5.44
N ASP A 858 42.32 39.14 -6.53
CA ASP A 858 43.09 37.88 -6.66
C ASP A 858 43.76 37.22 -5.41
N MET A 859 43.65 35.88 -5.31
CA MET A 859 44.71 34.91 -5.70
C MET A 859 44.23 33.43 -5.53
N ARG A 860 44.06 32.62 -6.58
CA ARG A 860 45.02 31.84 -7.41
C ARG A 860 45.48 30.46 -6.86
N ARG A 861 45.00 29.38 -7.51
CA ARG A 861 45.66 28.09 -7.96
C ARG A 861 46.77 27.47 -7.07
N ALA A 862 46.86 26.15 -6.83
CA ALA A 862 46.71 25.00 -7.75
C ALA A 862 46.55 23.63 -7.00
N PRO A 863 46.31 22.47 -7.69
CA PRO A 863 45.89 21.20 -7.08
C PRO A 863 46.98 20.07 -7.12
N PRO A 864 46.68 18.76 -7.24
CA PRO A 864 46.24 17.83 -6.18
C PRO A 864 47.19 16.62 -5.99
N ILE A 865 47.01 15.81 -4.93
CA ILE A 865 47.70 14.52 -4.75
C ILE A 865 46.75 13.43 -4.22
N SER A 866 46.79 12.25 -4.84
CA SER A 866 46.05 11.04 -4.46
C SER A 866 46.90 10.04 -3.67
N LYS A 867 46.28 9.27 -2.76
CA LYS A 867 46.52 7.82 -2.53
C LYS A 867 45.65 7.28 -1.39
N GLY A 868 44.86 6.23 -1.66
CA GLY A 868 44.27 5.40 -0.62
C GLY A 868 45.26 4.34 -0.11
N ARG A 869 44.96 3.73 1.05
CA ARG A 869 45.56 2.47 1.50
C ARG A 869 44.65 1.76 2.51
N SER A 870 44.54 0.44 2.33
CA SER A 870 44.02 -0.48 3.35
C SER A 870 44.79 -0.36 4.67
N CYS A 871 44.07 -0.52 5.78
CA CYS A 871 44.63 -0.72 7.11
C CYS A 871 44.21 -2.10 7.64
N THR A 872 45.17 -2.86 8.15
CA THR A 872 44.95 -4.04 8.97
C THR A 872 45.89 -3.95 10.15
N LEU A 873 45.35 -4.00 11.38
CA LEU A 873 46.04 -4.24 12.66
C LEU A 873 47.35 -3.47 12.94
N GLN A 874 47.35 -2.60 13.96
CA GLN A 874 47.94 -2.92 15.28
C GLN A 874 47.77 -1.80 16.31
N LEU A 875 47.73 -2.20 17.60
CA LEU A 875 47.95 -1.31 18.74
C LEU A 875 49.46 -1.12 18.95
N GLU A 876 49.91 0.07 19.37
CA GLU A 876 50.48 0.24 20.72
C GLU A 876 50.76 1.73 21.11
N GLU A 877 51.20 1.91 22.34
CA GLU A 877 51.10 3.12 23.18
C GLU A 877 51.84 4.40 22.73
N ALA A 878 51.28 5.55 23.14
CA ALA A 878 52.07 6.69 23.65
C ALA A 878 51.32 7.45 24.77
N LYS A 879 51.91 7.54 25.96
CA LYS A 879 51.40 8.30 27.13
C LYS A 879 52.22 9.58 27.33
N HIS A 880 51.63 10.65 27.89
CA HIS A 880 52.11 11.25 29.16
C HIS A 880 51.34 12.49 29.68
N HIS A 881 51.26 12.57 31.02
CA HIS A 881 50.74 13.63 31.94
C HIS A 881 49.27 13.46 32.40
N ALA A 882 48.96 12.85 33.56
CA ALA A 882 49.38 13.07 34.96
C ALA A 882 48.79 14.38 35.56
N LEU A 883 48.13 14.39 36.72
CA LEU A 883 48.57 13.87 38.03
C LEU A 883 47.43 13.60 39.03
N ARG A 884 47.66 12.67 39.99
CA ARG A 884 47.08 12.56 41.36
C ARG A 884 45.59 12.13 41.50
N LEU A 885 45.19 11.31 42.48
CA LEU A 885 45.89 10.71 43.64
C LEU A 885 45.37 9.29 43.98
N ASP A 886 46.30 8.50 44.53
CA ASP A 886 46.18 7.35 45.45
C ASP A 886 44.98 7.38 46.44
N ALA A 887 44.47 6.27 46.99
CA ALA A 887 44.63 4.80 46.83
C ALA A 887 43.39 4.11 47.50
N ASP A 888 43.26 2.85 47.93
CA ASP A 888 44.14 1.68 48.20
C ASP A 888 43.23 0.42 48.39
N ALA A 889 43.59 -0.86 48.21
CA ALA A 889 44.46 -1.59 47.28
C ALA A 889 44.30 -3.14 47.51
N VAL A 890 44.99 -3.98 46.71
CA VAL A 890 45.57 -5.31 47.14
C VAL A 890 44.56 -6.46 47.44
N LYS A 891 44.66 -7.71 46.92
CA LYS A 891 45.70 -8.45 46.14
C LYS A 891 45.10 -9.68 45.39
N GLN A 892 45.68 -10.14 44.26
CA GLN A 892 46.54 -11.36 44.07
C GLN A 892 46.01 -12.68 44.69
N ASP A 893 46.08 -13.89 44.09
CA ASP A 893 46.63 -14.46 42.82
C ASP A 893 45.68 -15.63 42.40
N GLY A 894 45.75 -16.38 41.28
CA GLY A 894 46.59 -16.37 40.07
C GLY A 894 46.65 -17.77 39.39
N TYR A 895 46.97 -17.81 38.09
CA TYR A 895 47.48 -18.96 37.29
C TYR A 895 46.61 -20.21 36.94
N MET A 896 46.40 -20.37 35.62
CA MET A 896 46.42 -21.60 34.78
C MET A 896 45.49 -22.82 35.04
N MET A 897 44.48 -22.97 34.16
CA MET A 897 44.42 -23.92 33.01
C MET A 897 45.43 -25.12 32.93
N PRO A 898 45.13 -26.24 32.23
CA PRO A 898 43.93 -26.55 31.42
C PRO A 898 43.31 -27.97 31.59
N ASP A 899 42.15 -28.13 30.94
CA ASP A 899 41.79 -29.23 30.01
C ASP A 899 40.93 -30.46 30.36
N HIS A 900 40.19 -30.85 29.30
CA HIS A 900 39.67 -32.16 28.89
C HIS A 900 38.58 -32.92 29.69
N ARG A 901 37.37 -32.88 29.08
CA ARG A 901 36.54 -34.04 28.67
C ARG A 901 35.75 -34.87 29.70
N ALA A 902 34.43 -34.66 29.62
CA ALA A 902 33.42 -35.66 29.22
C ALA A 902 32.61 -36.48 30.26
N SER A 903 31.32 -36.59 29.91
CA SER A 903 30.37 -37.69 30.13
C SER A 903 29.78 -37.98 31.54
N SER A 904 28.46 -37.75 31.58
CA SER A 904 27.40 -38.67 32.05
C SER A 904 27.15 -38.95 33.54
N LEU A 905 25.92 -38.56 33.96
CA LEU A 905 24.93 -39.40 34.65
C LEU A 905 25.31 -40.11 35.97
N SER A 906 24.84 -39.59 37.11
CA SER A 906 23.55 -39.99 37.73
C SER A 906 23.50 -39.99 39.28
N LYS A 907 22.39 -39.41 39.78
CA LYS A 907 21.55 -39.75 40.96
C LYS A 907 22.13 -40.12 42.36
N ALA A 908 21.41 -39.56 43.35
CA ALA A 908 21.08 -40.11 44.68
C ALA A 908 22.15 -40.00 45.80
N GLU A 909 21.93 -39.18 46.84
CA GLU A 909 21.28 -39.50 48.16
C GLU A 909 22.36 -39.70 49.26
N LEU A 910 22.21 -39.41 50.57
CA LEU A 910 21.11 -38.88 51.40
C LEU A 910 21.65 -38.31 52.76
N HIS A 911 20.75 -37.77 53.61
CA HIS A 911 20.87 -37.48 55.08
C HIS A 911 21.55 -36.15 55.54
N TYR A 912 20.90 -35.25 56.32
CA TYR A 912 20.42 -35.24 57.75
C TYR A 912 21.52 -34.78 58.74
N ASP A 913 21.36 -33.96 59.79
CA ASP A 913 20.24 -33.28 60.54
C ASP A 913 20.79 -31.91 61.07
N GLY A 914 20.09 -30.88 61.57
CA GLY A 914 18.66 -30.54 61.82
C GLY A 914 18.53 -29.41 62.89
N LYS A 915 17.29 -29.03 63.29
CA LYS A 915 16.92 -28.15 64.46
C LYS A 915 17.28 -26.65 64.39
N ASP A 916 16.61 -25.67 65.05
CA ASP A 916 15.37 -25.54 65.86
C ASP A 916 15.09 -24.00 66.07
N VAL A 917 13.91 -23.41 66.38
CA VAL A 917 12.48 -23.82 66.34
C VAL A 917 11.51 -22.60 66.57
N ARG A 918 10.31 -22.58 65.95
CA ARG A 918 9.03 -21.85 66.31
C ARG A 918 8.88 -20.29 66.25
N SER A 919 7.68 -19.68 66.11
CA SER A 919 6.38 -20.07 65.45
C SER A 919 5.23 -19.04 65.61
N SER A 920 4.49 -18.73 64.53
CA SER A 920 3.00 -18.48 64.45
C SER A 920 2.63 -17.96 63.04
N ALA A 921 1.43 -18.11 62.45
CA ALA A 921 0.34 -19.12 62.53
C ALA A 921 -0.45 -19.02 61.19
N MET A 922 -0.57 -20.07 60.36
CA MET A 922 -1.68 -21.07 60.28
C MET A 922 -3.08 -20.55 59.85
N PRO A 923 -3.93 -21.36 59.14
CA PRO A 923 -3.67 -22.63 58.41
C PRO A 923 -4.40 -22.80 57.03
N SER A 924 -4.12 -23.92 56.34
CA SER A 924 -4.91 -24.46 55.19
C SER A 924 -4.71 -25.98 55.01
N THR A 925 -5.77 -26.78 54.80
CA THR A 925 -5.81 -28.24 54.47
C THR A 925 -7.17 -28.58 53.76
N GLU A 926 -7.64 -29.79 53.37
CA GLU A 926 -7.28 -31.24 53.45
C GLU A 926 -8.20 -32.03 52.44
N VAL A 927 -8.01 -33.29 52.00
CA VAL A 927 -6.88 -33.93 51.27
C VAL A 927 -7.33 -35.26 50.58
N LEU A 928 -6.93 -35.50 49.32
CA LEU A 928 -6.86 -36.80 48.57
C LEU A 928 -8.12 -37.69 48.31
N ASN A 929 -7.93 -38.67 47.42
CA ASN A 929 -8.88 -39.65 46.83
C ASN A 929 -8.36 -41.09 47.08
N PRO A 930 -9.20 -42.16 47.24
CA PRO A 930 -9.08 -43.30 46.31
C PRO A 930 -10.32 -44.22 46.08
N SER A 931 -10.50 -44.80 44.88
CA SER A 931 -10.23 -46.25 44.59
C SER A 931 -11.00 -46.95 43.42
N ARG A 932 -10.21 -47.65 42.57
CA ARG A 932 -10.40 -48.81 41.64
C ARG A 932 -11.79 -49.49 41.49
N ARG A 933 -12.20 -50.07 40.33
CA ARG A 933 -11.45 -51.02 39.43
C ARG A 933 -11.97 -51.10 37.96
N LEU A 934 -11.03 -51.30 37.02
CA LEU A 934 -11.03 -52.14 35.78
C LEU A 934 -12.19 -52.03 34.73
N GLY A 935 -11.94 -51.86 33.41
CA GLY A 935 -10.71 -51.48 32.68
C GLY A 935 -10.54 -52.10 31.27
N ARG A 936 -9.40 -51.76 30.63
CA ARG A 936 -8.77 -52.29 29.37
C ARG A 936 -9.15 -51.71 27.99
N TYR A 937 -8.11 -51.23 27.26
CA TYR A 937 -7.74 -51.46 25.83
C TYR A 937 -8.80 -51.22 24.70
N THR A 938 -8.53 -50.59 23.54
CA THR A 938 -7.27 -50.11 22.88
C THR A 938 -7.53 -48.95 21.88
N GLN A 939 -6.45 -48.47 21.24
CA GLN A 939 -6.35 -47.52 20.11
C GLN A 939 -7.25 -47.80 18.88
N PHE A 940 -7.68 -46.71 18.19
CA PHE A 940 -7.82 -46.51 16.73
C PHE A 940 -8.67 -47.51 15.89
N PRO A 941 -9.11 -47.20 14.64
CA PRO A 941 -8.75 -46.10 13.73
C PRO A 941 -9.65 -44.85 13.82
#